data_AF-A0A2D8HYZ0-F1
#
_entry.id   AF-A0A2D8HYZ0-F1
#
_cell.length_a   1.000
_cell.length_b   1.000
_cell.length_c   1.000
_cell.angle_alpha   90.00
_cell.angle_beta   90.00
_cell.angle_gamma   90.00
#
_symmetry.space_group_name_H-M   'P 1'
#
loop_
_entity.id
_entity.type
_entity.pdbx_description
1 polymer ?
#
loop_
_entity_poly.entity_id
_entity_poly.type
_entity_poly.pdbx_seq_one_letter_code
_entity_poly.pdbx_strand_id
1 'polypeptide(L)'
;MKLNLFYQSNISKHVIVWLLTLNFSFSLQSEEEFQKYGLYGSTAERPNSAKPITTKIPLQINKNDRIALIGNTLFDRMRDFGHFETILQKAYPNLKLIVRNLAWSADEINIQPRPDNFADTEQHLTAMKADIVIAAFGFNESFGGEKQLSPFENQLAEYLSALKSKSYNGISAPRIILVSPIANENIKGVDAGKLNNPNIKIYSQVMKKVAQQQNVGFVDVFQQTAKKLDSEKSDYTINGIHLNSEGYSFFANLLFKGLFQKEPPASDENVRAAVVEKNKQHFYRYRPLNTFYYTGGRRGKYGYLDFLPAMKNFDIMTANRDKKIHQLVSGKKPSRIINDSNVPMLPKTPESRGANQWMSPEKELQAFNIDPRFEVSLFASEEQFPDIACPIQMRWDSKGRMWVSCSTTYPHVYPGQSPNDKIVILEDLDNDGKADKCSVWAEGLNVPLSFEFGNGGVYVSEEPHMTFLKDTNGDGRADFREIPLTGFGCEDSHHALHDFAWTPDGDLIFRESIFHHTQVETPYGPVRQKNSGWFAWEPKLHRLTSFGSHPSTNPWGVTFDKWGNHVASYPIFASAHHALDPPYPEQHPRPTGMQAYSGVCGQEFIDFPNWPKEFQGKMVKVRYKPTNRVELLEWNEYEFGYEEKYISDIVFSKNLSFIPVDLRYGPTGAMYVCDWYNPVKGHAQYSLRDERRDRKSGRIWRIMPKGAKPMNPPKISGANIEQLLNLLKRPEYRYRYWAKREIREMIPEKVKIALDRWVSELDPSKEQFRHHQVEAMWTYRNLELKNTELLKELLKCENYHARAAAAKQLRHWHQYLSNGNDLLEKAAKDENALVRMEAAIACSYIGTKEAFNILKKMITYPNEKHLSYSIITALGSKTIRKFWDPKNVNREHPEIAQLISKSKQKQIQQDLSKQNSKFDRQKNLLKIKIKCLKERMLFDVEQIIAKRNQPIRLEFHNPDATPHNFVLAKPGTLEEIGRAANLMAADPKAAKTGQFIPNSDKIITHTKMLKQEETEILRFKAPSEPGVYPYLCTFPGHWTIMKGILSVK
;
A
#
# COMPACT_ATOMS: atom_id res chain seq x y z
N MET A 1 -8.42 49.32 -54.68
CA MET A 1 -7.45 50.28 -55.28
C MET A 1 -6.29 50.39 -54.31
N LYS A 2 -5.08 49.88 -54.59
CA LYS A 2 -3.96 50.53 -55.35
C LYS A 2 -3.69 51.96 -54.82
N LEU A 3 -2.48 52.38 -54.39
CA LEU A 3 -1.08 51.93 -54.56
C LEU A 3 -0.29 51.99 -53.20
N ASN A 4 0.79 51.23 -52.89
CA ASN A 4 2.18 51.27 -53.42
C ASN A 4 2.85 52.67 -53.23
N LEU A 5 4.10 52.91 -52.77
CA LEU A 5 5.36 52.14 -52.48
C LEU A 5 6.12 52.81 -51.28
N PHE A 6 7.47 52.78 -51.15
CA PHE A 6 8.32 51.76 -50.50
C PHE A 6 9.76 52.37 -50.23
N TYR A 7 10.70 51.65 -49.56
CA TYR A 7 12.16 51.94 -49.39
C TYR A 7 12.58 53.11 -48.44
N GLN A 8 13.73 53.12 -47.72
CA GLN A 8 14.67 52.08 -47.24
C GLN A 8 15.69 52.70 -46.21
N SER A 9 16.16 51.92 -45.21
CA SER A 9 17.54 51.84 -44.62
C SER A 9 18.38 53.11 -44.27
N ASN A 10 19.34 53.14 -43.32
CA ASN A 10 20.12 52.05 -42.70
C ASN A 10 20.84 52.47 -41.38
N ILE A 11 21.05 51.50 -40.47
CA ILE A 11 22.14 51.36 -39.46
C ILE A 11 22.36 52.44 -38.36
N SER A 12 22.15 52.03 -37.09
CA SER A 12 23.27 51.91 -36.11
C SER A 12 22.93 50.88 -35.00
N LYS A 13 23.96 50.37 -34.32
CA LYS A 13 23.89 49.27 -33.32
C LYS A 13 23.69 49.79 -31.88
N HIS A 14 23.29 48.89 -30.98
CA HIS A 14 23.35 48.97 -29.49
C HIS A 14 22.07 49.29 -28.68
N VAL A 15 20.95 48.56 -28.86
CA VAL A 15 19.92 48.44 -27.79
C VAL A 15 19.25 47.04 -27.72
N ILE A 16 20.02 45.93 -27.63
CA ILE A 16 19.45 44.59 -27.31
C ILE A 16 20.39 43.78 -26.40
N VAL A 17 20.46 44.13 -25.11
CA VAL A 17 21.02 43.27 -24.04
C VAL A 17 20.17 43.28 -22.75
N TRP A 18 19.30 44.29 -22.54
CA TRP A 18 18.67 44.58 -21.24
C TRP A 18 17.25 44.03 -21.01
N LEU A 19 16.71 43.18 -21.89
CA LEU A 19 15.32 42.68 -21.79
C LEU A 19 15.17 41.14 -21.73
N LEU A 20 16.26 40.38 -21.65
CA LEU A 20 16.22 38.90 -21.57
C LEU A 20 16.81 38.31 -20.27
N THR A 21 17.39 39.11 -19.39
CA THR A 21 18.04 38.67 -18.13
C THR A 21 17.16 38.83 -16.88
N LEU A 22 16.01 39.53 -16.97
CA LEU A 22 15.15 39.84 -15.82
C LEU A 22 14.05 38.80 -15.53
N ASN A 23 13.69 37.93 -16.49
CA ASN A 23 12.66 36.90 -16.29
C ASN A 23 13.20 35.48 -16.04
N PHE A 24 14.52 35.26 -16.05
CA PHE A 24 15.14 33.96 -15.71
C PHE A 24 15.89 33.95 -14.36
N SER A 25 16.20 35.13 -13.81
CA SER A 25 17.04 35.23 -12.61
C SER A 25 16.26 35.08 -11.29
N PHE A 26 14.94 35.37 -11.29
CA PHE A 26 14.12 35.33 -10.06
C PHE A 26 13.65 33.92 -9.63
N SER A 27 13.67 32.91 -10.51
CA SER A 27 13.22 31.55 -10.13
C SER A 27 14.34 30.70 -9.54
N LEU A 28 15.55 30.75 -10.11
CA LEU A 28 16.71 29.95 -9.69
C LEU A 28 17.11 30.23 -8.23
N GLN A 29 17.05 31.50 -7.81
CA GLN A 29 17.45 31.93 -6.48
C GLN A 29 16.56 31.37 -5.35
N SER A 30 15.32 30.96 -5.67
CA SER A 30 14.37 30.39 -4.69
C SER A 30 14.56 28.89 -4.46
N GLU A 31 15.04 28.14 -5.46
CA GLU A 31 15.13 26.68 -5.37
C GLU A 31 16.33 26.25 -4.50
N GLU A 32 17.47 26.93 -4.64
CA GLU A 32 18.65 26.70 -3.80
C GLU A 32 18.40 27.01 -2.31
N GLU A 33 17.60 28.04 -1.98
CA GLU A 33 17.34 28.44 -0.60
C GLU A 33 16.69 27.31 0.23
N PHE A 34 15.82 26.51 -0.43
CA PHE A 34 15.05 25.46 0.22
C PHE A 34 15.74 24.08 0.23
N GLN A 35 16.75 23.82 -0.61
CA GLN A 35 17.40 22.49 -0.67
C GLN A 35 17.95 22.02 0.68
N LYS A 36 18.47 22.95 1.51
CA LYS A 36 19.00 22.65 2.85
C LYS A 36 17.99 22.08 3.85
N TYR A 37 16.69 22.17 3.58
CA TYR A 37 15.64 21.54 4.40
C TYR A 37 15.32 20.10 3.96
N GLY A 38 15.79 19.70 2.77
CA GLY A 38 15.66 18.34 2.26
C GLY A 38 16.65 17.38 2.91
N LEU A 39 16.12 16.36 3.58
CA LEU A 39 16.89 15.27 4.19
C LEU A 39 16.77 14.02 3.30
N TYR A 40 17.63 13.96 2.28
CA TYR A 40 17.71 12.86 1.32
C TYR A 40 18.86 11.91 1.68
N GLY A 41 18.64 10.60 1.64
CA GLY A 41 19.67 9.58 1.93
C GLY A 41 20.95 9.76 1.09
N SER A 42 20.79 10.17 -0.16
CA SER A 42 21.86 10.44 -1.12
C SER A 42 22.76 11.65 -0.82
N THR A 43 22.28 12.65 -0.06
CA THR A 43 22.97 13.96 0.04
C THR A 43 22.88 14.64 1.42
N ALA A 44 22.09 14.12 2.36
CA ALA A 44 22.05 14.66 3.72
C ALA A 44 23.39 14.44 4.43
N GLU A 45 23.79 15.43 5.24
CA GLU A 45 25.07 15.45 5.95
C GLU A 45 25.24 14.20 6.83
N ARG A 46 26.43 13.59 6.76
CA ARG A 46 26.83 12.46 7.60
C ARG A 46 27.78 12.94 8.70
N PRO A 47 27.77 12.30 9.87
CA PRO A 47 28.59 12.73 10.99
C PRO A 47 30.07 12.44 10.73
N ASN A 48 30.93 13.35 11.18
CA ASN A 48 32.37 13.11 11.25
C ASN A 48 32.68 12.01 12.29
N SER A 49 33.82 11.33 12.16
CA SER A 49 34.29 10.42 13.20
C SER A 49 34.69 11.19 14.47
N ALA A 50 34.42 10.61 15.64
CA ALA A 50 34.82 11.14 16.95
C ALA A 50 35.29 10.02 17.88
N LYS A 51 36.11 10.40 18.86
CA LYS A 51 36.51 9.48 19.94
C LYS A 51 35.28 9.18 20.83
N PRO A 52 34.92 7.90 21.04
CA PRO A 52 33.82 7.54 21.93
C PRO A 52 33.98 8.07 23.34
N ILE A 53 32.85 8.41 23.97
CA ILE A 53 32.78 8.83 25.38
C ILE A 53 32.02 7.79 26.22
N THR A 54 32.49 7.57 27.46
CA THR A 54 31.80 6.71 28.43
C THR A 54 30.54 7.42 28.92
N THR A 55 29.39 6.79 28.78
CA THR A 55 28.12 7.31 29.33
C THR A 55 27.85 6.67 30.68
N LYS A 56 27.69 7.49 31.73
CA LYS A 56 27.40 7.04 33.10
C LYS A 56 25.96 7.39 33.49
N ILE A 57 25.38 6.55 34.36
CA ILE A 57 24.13 6.81 35.08
C ILE A 57 24.50 7.09 36.55
N PRO A 58 23.97 8.13 37.23
CA PRO A 58 23.02 9.14 36.74
C PRO A 58 23.50 9.97 35.56
N LEU A 59 22.62 10.10 34.55
CA LEU A 59 22.89 10.86 33.34
C LEU A 59 23.07 12.35 33.66
N GLN A 60 24.22 12.89 33.28
CA GLN A 60 24.48 14.32 33.35
C GLN A 60 23.97 15.00 32.08
N ILE A 61 23.21 16.09 32.26
CA ILE A 61 22.62 16.90 31.18
C ILE A 61 23.05 18.35 31.35
N ASN A 62 23.43 18.96 30.24
CA ASN A 62 23.92 20.32 30.12
C ASN A 62 22.87 21.25 29.51
N LYS A 63 23.14 22.55 29.58
CA LYS A 63 22.31 23.59 28.96
C LYS A 63 22.35 23.48 27.43
N ASN A 64 21.18 23.48 26.82
CA ASN A 64 20.89 23.29 25.39
C ASN A 64 21.19 21.89 24.82
N ASP A 65 21.40 20.86 25.66
CA ASP A 65 21.56 19.48 25.19
C ASP A 65 20.38 19.05 24.30
N ARG A 66 20.71 18.42 23.17
CA ARG A 66 19.77 17.95 22.14
C ARG A 66 19.65 16.43 22.22
N ILE A 67 18.46 15.96 22.57
CA ILE A 67 18.18 14.57 22.94
C ILE A 67 17.37 13.90 21.85
N ALA A 68 17.96 12.87 21.23
CA ALA A 68 17.30 12.03 20.25
C ALA A 68 16.72 10.77 20.92
N LEU A 69 15.48 10.45 20.59
CA LEU A 69 14.87 9.15 20.87
C LEU A 69 14.89 8.34 19.58
N ILE A 70 15.45 7.12 19.59
CA ILE A 70 15.52 6.24 18.42
C ILE A 70 15.10 4.80 18.76
N GLY A 71 14.77 4.03 17.73
CA GLY A 71 14.39 2.63 17.86
C GLY A 71 12.90 2.38 17.58
N ASN A 72 12.31 1.43 18.31
CA ASN A 72 11.07 0.77 17.91
C ASN A 72 9.76 1.45 18.38
N THR A 73 8.64 0.73 18.26
CA THR A 73 7.28 1.29 18.46
C THR A 73 7.04 1.82 19.88
N LEU A 74 7.76 1.29 20.89
CA LEU A 74 7.73 1.81 22.26
C LEU A 74 8.06 3.31 22.30
N PHE A 75 9.05 3.75 21.51
CA PHE A 75 9.40 5.16 21.40
C PHE A 75 8.60 5.90 20.35
N ASP A 76 8.28 5.33 19.17
CA ASP A 76 7.46 6.01 18.14
C ASP A 76 6.15 6.52 18.76
N ARG A 77 5.35 5.63 19.37
CA ARG A 77 4.06 5.98 20.00
C ARG A 77 4.18 6.92 21.20
N MET A 78 5.34 6.99 21.87
CA MET A 78 5.53 7.91 23.01
C MET A 78 5.32 9.39 22.62
N ARG A 79 5.47 9.72 21.34
CA ARG A 79 5.25 11.07 20.80
C ARG A 79 3.81 11.58 21.05
N ASP A 80 2.84 10.67 21.06
CA ASP A 80 1.40 10.99 21.13
C ASP A 80 0.92 11.27 22.56
N PHE A 81 1.69 10.83 23.58
CA PHE A 81 1.33 10.98 25.00
C PHE A 81 2.14 12.05 25.75
N GLY A 82 3.40 12.27 25.35
CA GLY A 82 4.24 13.38 25.83
C GLY A 82 4.75 13.31 27.28
N HIS A 83 4.45 12.26 28.04
CA HIS A 83 4.78 12.18 29.48
C HIS A 83 6.29 12.31 29.78
N PHE A 84 7.16 11.58 29.09
CA PHE A 84 8.60 11.56 29.41
C PHE A 84 9.27 12.93 29.26
N GLU A 85 9.05 13.61 28.14
CA GLU A 85 9.62 14.95 27.93
C GLU A 85 9.01 15.99 28.89
N THR A 86 7.73 15.85 29.27
CA THR A 86 7.10 16.70 30.29
C THR A 86 7.85 16.62 31.62
N ILE A 87 8.11 15.39 32.10
CA ILE A 87 8.86 15.14 33.34
C ILE A 87 10.29 15.70 33.21
N LEU A 88 10.96 15.45 32.09
CA LEU A 88 12.32 15.91 31.82
C LEU A 88 12.45 17.45 31.82
N GLN A 89 11.57 18.16 31.11
CA GLN A 89 11.60 19.63 31.04
C GLN A 89 11.25 20.26 32.39
N LYS A 90 10.33 19.67 33.18
CA LYS A 90 10.02 20.12 34.55
C LYS A 90 11.15 19.88 35.54
N ALA A 91 11.92 18.80 35.39
CA ALA A 91 13.05 18.51 36.27
C ALA A 91 14.25 19.44 36.01
N TYR A 92 14.37 19.99 34.80
CA TYR A 92 15.50 20.78 34.33
C TYR A 92 15.10 22.10 33.63
N PRO A 93 14.26 22.95 34.26
CA PRO A 93 13.58 24.06 33.57
C PRO A 93 14.54 25.11 32.99
N ASN A 94 15.71 25.28 33.61
CA ASN A 94 16.72 26.25 33.21
C ASN A 94 17.66 25.76 32.09
N LEU A 95 17.60 24.47 31.71
CA LEU A 95 18.54 23.89 30.74
C LEU A 95 18.12 24.07 29.28
N LYS A 96 16.87 24.46 28.98
CA LYS A 96 16.38 24.69 27.60
C LYS A 96 16.61 23.50 26.66
N LEU A 97 16.25 22.30 27.13
CA LEU A 97 16.51 21.05 26.41
C LEU A 97 15.67 20.96 25.13
N ILE A 98 16.24 20.35 24.08
CA ILE A 98 15.55 20.10 22.81
C ILE A 98 15.41 18.59 22.63
N VAL A 99 14.18 18.07 22.62
CA VAL A 99 13.92 16.64 22.43
C VAL A 99 13.27 16.41 21.07
N ARG A 100 13.75 15.39 20.35
CA ARG A 100 13.20 14.94 19.06
C ARG A 100 13.02 13.43 19.07
N ASN A 101 11.90 13.00 18.51
CA ASN A 101 11.58 11.59 18.37
C ASN A 101 11.82 11.17 16.93
N LEU A 102 12.83 10.32 16.75
CA LEU A 102 13.30 9.75 15.48
C LEU A 102 13.14 8.22 15.49
N ALA A 103 12.33 7.68 16.41
CA ALA A 103 11.94 6.28 16.42
C ALA A 103 10.94 5.98 15.29
N TRP A 104 10.90 4.72 14.86
CA TRP A 104 10.00 4.24 13.81
C TRP A 104 9.43 2.89 14.21
N SER A 105 8.11 2.73 14.02
CA SER A 105 7.40 1.49 14.33
C SER A 105 8.10 0.24 13.76
N ALA A 106 8.23 -0.79 14.58
CA ALA A 106 8.90 -2.06 14.30
C ALA A 106 10.37 -1.98 13.83
N ASP A 107 11.13 -0.94 14.13
CA ASP A 107 12.58 -0.95 13.87
C ASP A 107 13.30 -2.07 14.65
N GLU A 108 14.24 -2.72 13.96
CA GLU A 108 15.29 -3.58 14.52
C GLU A 108 16.66 -2.94 14.27
N ILE A 109 17.70 -3.40 14.94
CA ILE A 109 19.08 -2.89 14.77
C ILE A 109 19.56 -2.96 13.32
N ASN A 110 19.21 -4.03 12.59
CA ASN A 110 19.67 -4.33 11.23
C ASN A 110 18.57 -4.23 10.15
N ILE A 111 17.30 -4.05 10.54
CA ILE A 111 16.14 -3.95 9.64
C ILE A 111 15.42 -2.64 9.95
N GLN A 112 15.76 -1.59 9.18
CA GLN A 112 15.13 -0.27 9.23
C GLN A 112 14.63 0.16 7.83
N PRO A 113 13.57 -0.49 7.29
CA PRO A 113 12.85 -0.03 6.10
C PRO A 113 12.49 1.45 6.17
N ARG A 114 12.72 2.17 5.07
CA ARG A 114 12.41 3.60 4.92
C ARG A 114 11.91 3.88 3.51
N PRO A 115 11.18 4.99 3.30
CA PRO A 115 10.81 5.48 1.97
C PRO A 115 12.02 5.66 1.04
N ASP A 116 11.79 5.60 -0.27
CA ASP A 116 12.83 5.82 -1.29
C ASP A 116 13.62 7.11 -1.03
N ASN A 117 14.95 6.96 -0.92
CA ASN A 117 15.92 8.03 -0.68
C ASN A 117 15.63 8.92 0.54
N PHE A 118 14.90 8.41 1.53
CA PHE A 118 14.80 9.02 2.86
C PHE A 118 16.16 9.00 3.57
N ALA A 119 16.46 10.01 4.39
CA ALA A 119 17.70 10.04 5.15
C ALA A 119 17.70 8.96 6.25
N ASP A 120 18.86 8.38 6.53
CA ASP A 120 18.97 7.36 7.57
C ASP A 120 19.06 7.97 8.99
N THR A 121 19.03 7.09 9.99
CA THR A 121 19.07 7.47 11.40
C THR A 121 20.31 8.32 11.73
N GLU A 122 21.48 8.07 11.15
CA GLU A 122 22.70 8.89 11.39
C GLU A 122 22.56 10.29 10.79
N GLN A 123 22.03 10.39 9.58
CA GLN A 123 21.81 11.68 8.90
C GLN A 123 20.77 12.52 9.65
N HIS A 124 19.71 11.91 10.19
CA HIS A 124 18.75 12.61 11.05
C HIS A 124 19.33 13.05 12.39
N LEU A 125 20.14 12.20 13.04
CA LEU A 125 20.87 12.56 14.27
C LEU A 125 21.82 13.75 14.03
N THR A 126 22.49 13.78 12.88
CA THR A 126 23.38 14.88 12.44
C THR A 126 22.59 16.17 12.19
N ALA A 127 21.49 16.09 11.43
CA ALA A 127 20.63 17.23 11.15
C ALA A 127 20.04 17.87 12.42
N MET A 128 19.66 17.04 13.42
CA MET A 128 19.20 17.55 14.72
C MET A 128 20.32 17.91 15.70
N LYS A 129 21.59 17.70 15.34
CA LYS A 129 22.79 17.92 16.16
C LYS A 129 22.72 17.24 17.53
N ALA A 130 22.48 15.93 17.55
CA ALA A 130 22.26 15.18 18.80
C ALA A 130 23.50 15.15 19.73
N ASP A 131 23.30 15.50 21.01
CA ASP A 131 24.30 15.39 22.08
C ASP A 131 24.09 14.14 22.96
N ILE A 132 22.84 13.66 22.99
CA ILE A 132 22.39 12.48 23.73
C ILE A 132 21.49 11.64 22.82
N VAL A 133 21.70 10.34 22.81
CA VAL A 133 20.86 9.37 22.09
C VAL A 133 20.33 8.36 23.09
N ILE A 134 19.00 8.25 23.20
CA ILE A 134 18.31 7.22 23.97
C ILE A 134 17.69 6.25 22.97
N ALA A 135 18.01 4.97 23.10
CA ALA A 135 17.67 3.93 22.14
C ALA A 135 16.81 2.82 22.76
N ALA A 136 15.72 2.43 22.10
CA ALA A 136 14.85 1.31 22.49
C ALA A 136 14.82 0.24 21.39
N PHE A 137 15.45 -0.90 21.66
CA PHE A 137 15.56 -2.07 20.75
C PHE A 137 15.35 -3.37 21.54
N GLY A 138 15.42 -4.52 20.88
CA GLY A 138 15.42 -5.84 21.52
C GLY A 138 14.05 -6.52 21.63
N PHE A 139 12.94 -5.78 21.46
CA PHE A 139 11.60 -6.38 21.44
C PHE A 139 11.37 -7.19 20.17
N ASN A 140 11.55 -6.57 19.01
CA ASN A 140 11.36 -7.19 17.70
C ASN A 140 12.35 -8.35 17.49
N GLU A 141 13.60 -8.16 17.92
CA GLU A 141 14.65 -9.16 17.86
C GLU A 141 14.35 -10.37 18.77
N SER A 142 13.63 -10.19 19.89
CA SER A 142 13.30 -11.27 20.84
C SER A 142 12.45 -12.39 20.23
N PHE A 143 11.70 -12.12 19.15
CA PHE A 143 10.94 -13.13 18.41
C PHE A 143 11.85 -14.14 17.66
N GLY A 144 13.15 -13.87 17.55
CA GLY A 144 14.16 -14.85 17.13
C GLY A 144 14.43 -15.96 18.16
N GLY A 145 13.98 -15.78 19.41
CA GLY A 145 14.19 -16.71 20.52
C GLY A 145 15.67 -16.95 20.84
N GLU A 146 15.96 -18.02 21.59
CA GLU A 146 17.32 -18.35 22.03
C GLU A 146 18.32 -18.50 20.86
N LYS A 147 17.87 -19.01 19.72
CA LYS A 147 18.71 -19.28 18.54
C LYS A 147 19.30 -18.01 17.90
N GLN A 148 18.74 -16.83 18.18
CA GLN A 148 19.22 -15.55 17.64
C GLN A 148 19.94 -14.67 18.68
N LEU A 149 20.14 -15.15 19.91
CA LEU A 149 20.83 -14.39 20.97
C LEU A 149 22.25 -13.98 20.61
N SER A 150 23.11 -14.91 20.15
CA SER A 150 24.50 -14.59 19.80
C SER A 150 24.62 -13.69 18.56
N PRO A 151 23.84 -13.90 17.48
CA PRO A 151 23.71 -12.93 16.39
C PRO A 151 23.30 -11.53 16.87
N PHE A 152 22.30 -11.44 17.76
CA PHE A 152 21.84 -10.17 18.33
C PHE A 152 22.89 -9.49 19.21
N GLU A 153 23.63 -10.23 20.05
CA GLU A 153 24.72 -9.69 20.87
C GLU A 153 25.77 -8.99 20.00
N ASN A 154 26.21 -9.65 18.92
CA ASN A 154 27.20 -9.11 17.99
C ASN A 154 26.66 -7.89 17.23
N GLN A 155 25.45 -7.97 16.69
CA GLN A 155 24.83 -6.88 15.94
C GLN A 155 24.61 -5.62 16.80
N LEU A 156 24.19 -5.79 18.06
CA LEU A 156 24.04 -4.69 19.01
C LEU A 156 25.40 -4.08 19.38
N ALA A 157 26.44 -4.91 19.53
CA ALA A 157 27.80 -4.43 19.81
C ALA A 157 28.37 -3.61 18.65
N GLU A 158 28.21 -4.09 17.41
CA GLU A 158 28.61 -3.40 16.18
C GLU A 158 27.83 -2.08 16.01
N TYR A 159 26.50 -2.11 16.18
CA TYR A 159 25.64 -0.93 16.09
C TYR A 159 26.02 0.15 17.10
N LEU A 160 26.19 -0.20 18.38
CA LEU A 160 26.61 0.74 19.41
C LEU A 160 28.03 1.26 19.20
N SER A 161 28.93 0.42 18.67
CA SER A 161 30.29 0.82 18.29
C SER A 161 30.29 1.85 17.17
N ALA A 162 29.47 1.64 16.13
CA ALA A 162 29.25 2.62 15.06
C ALA A 162 28.67 3.92 15.63
N LEU A 163 27.51 3.86 16.28
CA LEU A 163 26.76 5.01 16.83
C LEU A 163 27.63 5.89 17.76
N LYS A 164 28.47 5.28 18.62
CA LYS A 164 29.32 6.03 19.57
C LYS A 164 30.61 6.59 18.95
N SER A 165 30.94 6.21 17.72
CA SER A 165 32.17 6.64 17.01
C SER A 165 31.98 7.91 16.18
N LYS A 166 30.82 8.57 16.29
CA LYS A 166 30.37 9.65 15.41
C LYS A 166 30.08 10.95 16.15
N SER A 167 30.34 12.08 15.49
CA SER A 167 30.05 13.43 15.95
C SER A 167 28.78 13.97 15.31
N TYR A 168 27.62 13.72 15.91
CA TYR A 168 26.33 14.20 15.39
C TYR A 168 26.13 15.70 15.62
N ASN A 169 26.65 16.25 16.73
CA ASN A 169 26.60 17.68 17.02
C ASN A 169 27.72 18.50 16.31
N GLY A 170 28.67 17.83 15.66
CA GLY A 170 29.85 18.44 15.00
C GLY A 170 31.03 18.73 15.94
N ILE A 171 30.92 18.39 17.23
CA ILE A 171 31.90 18.70 18.29
C ILE A 171 32.41 17.44 18.99
N SER A 172 31.53 16.51 19.36
CA SER A 172 31.84 15.36 20.22
C SER A 172 31.00 14.13 19.90
N ALA A 173 31.45 12.96 20.33
CA ALA A 173 30.59 11.77 20.38
C ALA A 173 29.37 11.99 21.30
N PRO A 174 28.21 11.37 21.01
CA PRO A 174 27.02 11.48 21.85
C PRO A 174 27.15 10.68 23.15
N ARG A 175 26.40 11.07 24.18
CA ARG A 175 26.08 10.19 25.31
C ARG A 175 24.99 9.22 24.86
N ILE A 176 25.25 7.92 24.91
CA ILE A 176 24.30 6.88 24.46
C ILE A 176 23.74 6.13 25.66
N ILE A 177 22.43 5.94 25.67
CA ILE A 177 21.71 5.15 26.66
C ILE A 177 20.83 4.14 25.93
N LEU A 178 20.99 2.87 26.25
CA LEU A 178 20.11 1.79 25.81
C LEU A 178 19.03 1.52 26.87
N VAL A 179 17.79 1.37 26.45
CA VAL A 179 16.64 1.05 27.32
C VAL A 179 16.19 -0.37 26.99
N SER A 180 15.97 -1.22 28.00
CA SER A 180 15.38 -2.55 27.76
C SER A 180 13.95 -2.43 27.24
N PRO A 181 13.41 -3.46 26.54
CA PRO A 181 11.98 -3.52 26.30
C PRO A 181 11.20 -3.54 27.62
N ILE A 182 9.94 -3.09 27.56
CA ILE A 182 8.98 -3.35 28.64
C ILE A 182 8.62 -4.83 28.68
N ALA A 183 8.10 -5.30 29.80
CA ALA A 183 7.34 -6.54 29.82
C ALA A 183 5.99 -6.34 29.11
N ASN A 184 5.45 -7.43 28.58
CA ASN A 184 4.13 -7.52 28.00
C ASN A 184 3.10 -7.98 29.04
N GLU A 185 1.87 -7.53 28.84
CA GLU A 185 0.68 -7.79 29.68
C GLU A 185 -0.12 -8.96 29.06
N ASN A 186 -0.75 -9.80 29.88
CA ASN A 186 -1.73 -10.77 29.36
C ASN A 186 -3.10 -10.09 29.40
N ILE A 187 -3.75 -9.96 28.24
CA ILE A 187 -5.09 -9.36 28.13
C ILE A 187 -6.10 -10.39 27.63
N LYS A 188 -7.39 -10.08 27.72
CA LYS A 188 -8.46 -10.98 27.25
C LYS A 188 -8.27 -11.33 25.76
N GLY A 189 -8.02 -12.61 25.48
CA GLY A 189 -7.79 -13.13 24.11
C GLY A 189 -6.33 -13.12 23.65
N VAL A 190 -5.41 -12.51 24.41
CA VAL A 190 -3.98 -12.39 24.02
C VAL A 190 -3.05 -12.61 25.22
N ASP A 191 -2.46 -13.81 25.28
CA ASP A 191 -1.44 -14.23 26.27
C ASP A 191 -0.04 -13.58 25.99
N ALA A 192 0.03 -12.29 25.66
CA ALA A 192 1.27 -11.65 25.16
C ALA A 192 2.42 -11.69 26.19
N GLY A 193 2.11 -11.53 27.48
CA GLY A 193 3.07 -11.67 28.57
C GLY A 193 3.67 -13.07 28.63
N LYS A 194 2.82 -14.10 28.63
CA LYS A 194 3.24 -15.52 28.68
C LYS A 194 4.03 -15.94 27.44
N LEU A 195 3.66 -15.44 26.26
CA LEU A 195 4.34 -15.75 25.00
C LEU A 195 5.72 -15.11 24.91
N ASN A 196 5.86 -13.84 25.33
CA ASN A 196 7.00 -13.02 24.94
C ASN A 196 7.96 -12.67 26.10
N ASN A 197 7.48 -12.56 27.35
CA ASN A 197 8.32 -12.15 28.49
C ASN A 197 9.54 -13.05 28.75
N PRO A 198 9.51 -14.38 28.54
CA PRO A 198 10.70 -15.22 28.65
C PRO A 198 11.82 -14.80 27.69
N ASN A 199 11.49 -14.52 26.42
CA ASN A 199 12.45 -14.05 25.42
C ASN A 199 12.91 -12.62 25.72
N ILE A 200 11.99 -11.71 26.04
CA ILE A 200 12.33 -10.32 26.36
C ILE A 200 13.32 -10.25 27.53
N LYS A 201 13.16 -11.09 28.56
CA LYS A 201 14.05 -11.16 29.72
C LYS A 201 15.51 -11.49 29.32
N ILE A 202 15.70 -12.51 28.49
CA ILE A 202 17.05 -12.95 28.08
C ILE A 202 17.70 -11.98 27.08
N TYR A 203 16.92 -11.36 26.18
CA TYR A 203 17.42 -10.29 25.31
C TYR A 203 17.80 -9.04 26.12
N SER A 204 17.02 -8.67 27.14
CA SER A 204 17.37 -7.55 28.06
C SER A 204 18.67 -7.80 28.83
N GLN A 205 18.98 -9.04 29.17
CA GLN A 205 20.26 -9.41 29.80
C GLN A 205 21.44 -9.26 28.84
N VAL A 206 21.29 -9.68 27.57
CA VAL A 206 22.28 -9.44 26.51
C VAL A 206 22.49 -7.94 26.28
N MET A 207 21.41 -7.16 26.20
CA MET A 207 21.48 -5.70 26.06
C MET A 207 22.28 -5.04 27.19
N LYS A 208 22.05 -5.47 28.44
CA LYS A 208 22.82 -5.00 29.61
C LYS A 208 24.32 -5.33 29.50
N LYS A 209 24.65 -6.55 29.11
CA LYS A 209 26.03 -7.04 28.91
C LYS A 209 26.75 -6.21 27.83
N VAL A 210 26.13 -6.04 26.67
CA VAL A 210 26.71 -5.27 25.56
C VAL A 210 26.84 -3.79 25.93
N ALA A 211 25.85 -3.20 26.61
CA ALA A 211 25.93 -1.80 27.05
C ALA A 211 27.15 -1.56 27.96
N GLN A 212 27.40 -2.48 28.92
CA GLN A 212 28.57 -2.45 29.78
C GLN A 212 29.88 -2.58 28.99
N GLN A 213 29.99 -3.56 28.08
CA GLN A 213 31.17 -3.74 27.21
C GLN A 213 31.43 -2.52 26.33
N GLN A 214 30.37 -1.89 25.81
CA GLN A 214 30.44 -0.73 24.94
C GLN A 214 30.62 0.60 25.70
N ASN A 215 30.61 0.58 27.04
CA ASN A 215 30.71 1.76 27.92
C ASN A 215 29.59 2.81 27.67
N VAL A 216 28.39 2.34 27.33
CA VAL A 216 27.18 3.16 27.17
C VAL A 216 26.24 2.97 28.37
N GLY A 217 25.32 3.91 28.57
CA GLY A 217 24.32 3.81 29.64
C GLY A 217 23.33 2.68 29.37
N PHE A 218 22.79 2.09 30.43
CA PHE A 218 21.70 1.11 30.34
C PHE A 218 20.63 1.41 31.38
N VAL A 219 19.36 1.42 30.97
CA VAL A 219 18.20 1.56 31.84
C VAL A 219 17.31 0.34 31.72
N ASP A 220 17.18 -0.42 32.80
CA ASP A 220 16.34 -1.61 32.85
C ASP A 220 14.92 -1.27 33.31
N VAL A 221 13.97 -1.20 32.36
CA VAL A 221 12.54 -1.01 32.63
C VAL A 221 11.78 -2.33 32.73
N PHE A 222 12.30 -3.41 32.13
CA PHE A 222 11.64 -4.72 32.06
C PHE A 222 11.23 -5.23 33.45
N GLN A 223 12.14 -5.20 34.43
CA GLN A 223 11.86 -5.79 35.75
C GLN A 223 10.72 -5.10 36.51
N GLN A 224 10.58 -3.78 36.36
CA GLN A 224 9.53 -3.02 37.05
C GLN A 224 8.20 -3.08 36.30
N THR A 225 8.24 -3.11 34.96
CA THR A 225 7.05 -3.35 34.14
C THR A 225 6.53 -4.78 34.33
N ALA A 226 7.40 -5.79 34.38
CA ALA A 226 7.00 -7.18 34.67
C ALA A 226 6.20 -7.27 35.98
N LYS A 227 6.69 -6.69 37.08
CA LYS A 227 5.97 -6.67 38.37
C LYS A 227 4.63 -5.93 38.31
N LYS A 228 4.46 -4.98 37.39
CA LYS A 228 3.27 -4.13 37.29
C LYS A 228 2.19 -4.72 36.38
N LEU A 229 2.60 -5.50 35.37
CA LEU A 229 1.77 -6.05 34.29
C LEU A 229 1.46 -7.55 34.47
N ASP A 230 1.93 -8.18 35.56
CA ASP A 230 1.64 -9.58 35.91
C ASP A 230 0.25 -9.78 36.56
N SER A 231 -0.49 -8.68 36.82
CA SER A 231 -1.80 -8.75 37.46
C SER A 231 -2.92 -8.97 36.44
N GLU A 232 -3.84 -9.90 36.71
CA GLU A 232 -5.06 -10.11 35.92
C GLU A 232 -5.98 -8.87 35.81
N LYS A 233 -5.76 -7.85 36.66
CA LYS A 233 -6.47 -6.57 36.64
C LYS A 233 -5.62 -5.40 36.12
N SER A 234 -4.48 -5.69 35.50
CA SER A 234 -3.68 -4.66 34.84
C SER A 234 -4.34 -4.27 33.51
N ASP A 235 -4.34 -2.97 33.24
CA ASP A 235 -4.94 -2.31 32.07
C ASP A 235 -4.03 -1.15 31.66
N TYR A 236 -2.79 -1.49 31.33
CA TYR A 236 -1.75 -0.53 30.94
C TYR A 236 -1.38 -0.64 29.45
N THR A 237 -1.88 -1.65 28.74
CA THR A 237 -1.69 -1.84 27.30
C THR A 237 -3.01 -1.96 26.54
N ILE A 238 -2.97 -1.63 25.24
CA ILE A 238 -4.11 -1.72 24.31
C ILE A 238 -4.27 -3.15 23.76
N ASN A 239 -3.17 -3.89 23.64
CA ASN A 239 -3.12 -5.18 22.94
C ASN A 239 -2.16 -6.20 23.59
N GLY A 240 -1.77 -5.99 24.85
CA GLY A 240 -0.73 -6.76 25.54
C GLY A 240 0.70 -6.24 25.35
N ILE A 241 0.98 -5.38 24.35
CA ILE A 241 2.34 -4.89 24.04
C ILE A 241 2.48 -3.36 23.90
N HIS A 242 1.44 -2.68 23.42
CA HIS A 242 1.44 -1.23 23.21
C HIS A 242 0.82 -0.54 24.41
N LEU A 243 1.59 0.28 25.11
CA LEU A 243 1.10 1.03 26.27
C LEU A 243 -0.06 1.98 25.90
N ASN A 244 -1.05 2.08 26.79
CA ASN A 244 -2.06 3.13 26.77
C ASN A 244 -1.52 4.41 27.48
N SER A 245 -2.37 5.42 27.74
CA SER A 245 -1.90 6.68 28.35
C SER A 245 -1.33 6.49 29.76
N GLU A 246 -1.98 5.66 30.59
CA GLU A 246 -1.48 5.34 31.93
C GLU A 246 -0.22 4.47 31.87
N GLY A 247 -0.12 3.59 30.88
CA GLY A 247 1.08 2.81 30.59
C GLY A 247 2.27 3.71 30.26
N TYR A 248 2.08 4.69 29.38
CA TYR A 248 3.12 5.67 29.04
C TYR A 248 3.45 6.62 30.18
N SER A 249 2.47 6.98 31.02
CA SER A 249 2.70 7.72 32.27
C SER A 249 3.62 6.92 33.21
N PHE A 250 3.30 5.66 33.50
CA PHE A 250 4.12 4.78 34.33
C PHE A 250 5.52 4.56 33.75
N PHE A 251 5.62 4.24 32.45
CA PHE A 251 6.88 4.06 31.74
C PHE A 251 7.77 5.32 31.78
N ALA A 252 7.19 6.50 31.57
CA ALA A 252 7.93 7.76 31.64
C ALA A 252 8.53 8.03 33.03
N ASN A 253 7.79 7.70 34.10
CA ASN A 253 8.28 7.78 35.47
C ASN A 253 9.44 6.79 35.71
N LEU A 254 9.32 5.54 35.26
CA LEU A 254 10.40 4.54 35.35
C LEU A 254 11.66 4.95 34.58
N LEU A 255 11.50 5.42 33.33
CA LEU A 255 12.61 5.85 32.49
C LEU A 255 13.33 7.05 33.11
N PHE A 256 12.60 8.03 33.65
CA PHE A 256 13.20 9.16 34.36
C PHE A 256 13.99 8.70 35.60
N LYS A 257 13.41 7.85 36.46
CA LYS A 257 14.10 7.30 37.63
C LYS A 257 15.36 6.53 37.24
N GLY A 258 15.28 5.72 36.18
CA GLY A 258 16.41 4.96 35.66
C GLY A 258 17.54 5.82 35.09
N LEU A 259 17.21 6.91 34.39
CA LEU A 259 18.18 7.84 33.83
C LEU A 259 18.88 8.69 34.89
N PHE A 260 18.14 9.21 35.87
CA PHE A 260 18.64 10.27 36.77
C PHE A 260 18.80 9.85 38.24
N GLN A 261 18.33 8.66 38.62
CA GLN A 261 18.28 8.18 40.02
C GLN A 261 17.62 9.21 40.97
N LYS A 262 16.54 9.85 40.48
CA LYS A 262 15.77 10.88 41.19
C LYS A 262 14.29 10.60 41.02
N GLU A 263 13.51 11.01 42.01
CA GLU A 263 12.06 11.04 41.88
C GLU A 263 11.63 12.05 40.80
N PRO A 264 10.67 11.70 39.93
CA PRO A 264 10.17 12.59 38.89
C PRO A 264 9.32 13.71 39.51
N PRO A 265 9.39 14.95 38.98
CA PRO A 265 8.42 15.98 39.33
C PRO A 265 6.99 15.54 38.99
N ALA A 266 6.01 16.07 39.73
CA ALA A 266 4.59 15.89 39.42
C ALA A 266 4.28 16.30 37.96
N SER A 267 3.23 15.73 37.37
CA SER A 267 2.77 16.06 36.02
C SER A 267 2.39 17.54 35.85
N ASP A 268 2.26 17.99 34.60
CA ASP A 268 1.69 19.30 34.25
C ASP A 268 1.03 19.19 32.88
N GLU A 269 -0.29 19.35 32.84
CA GLU A 269 -1.06 19.15 31.62
C GLU A 269 -0.82 20.28 30.59
N ASN A 270 -0.49 21.50 31.02
CA ASN A 270 -0.17 22.58 30.09
C ASN A 270 1.17 22.34 29.38
N VAL A 271 2.15 21.81 30.12
CA VAL A 271 3.44 21.39 29.55
C VAL A 271 3.24 20.16 28.66
N ARG A 272 2.46 19.16 29.10
CA ARG A 272 2.21 17.93 28.33
C ARG A 272 1.50 18.21 27.02
N ALA A 273 0.42 19.01 27.03
CA ALA A 273 -0.27 19.43 25.82
C ALA A 273 0.66 20.19 24.85
N ALA A 274 1.54 21.05 25.37
CA ALA A 274 2.54 21.74 24.55
C ALA A 274 3.60 20.79 23.96
N VAL A 275 3.99 19.74 24.69
CA VAL A 275 4.89 18.67 24.21
C VAL A 275 4.23 17.83 23.12
N VAL A 276 2.97 17.41 23.28
CA VAL A 276 2.22 16.63 22.28
C VAL A 276 2.04 17.45 20.99
N GLU A 277 1.65 18.73 21.10
CA GLU A 277 1.55 19.63 19.95
C GLU A 277 2.92 19.88 19.28
N LYS A 278 4.01 20.00 20.05
CA LYS A 278 5.37 20.05 19.50
C LYS A 278 5.72 18.78 18.72
N ASN A 279 5.38 17.61 19.27
CA ASN A 279 5.63 16.32 18.65
C ASN A 279 4.84 16.15 17.35
N LYS A 280 3.58 16.62 17.31
CA LYS A 280 2.75 16.65 16.09
C LYS A 280 3.40 17.46 14.97
N GLN A 281 3.86 18.68 15.25
CA GLN A 281 4.55 19.51 14.24
C GLN A 281 5.89 18.89 13.79
N HIS A 282 6.64 18.26 14.72
CA HIS A 282 7.85 17.54 14.37
C HIS A 282 7.57 16.27 13.54
N PHE A 283 6.46 15.58 13.79
CA PHE A 283 6.07 14.39 13.03
C PHE A 283 5.76 14.75 11.58
N TYR A 284 5.01 15.84 11.32
CA TYR A 284 4.79 16.34 9.96
C TYR A 284 6.09 16.78 9.25
N ARG A 285 7.13 17.17 10.01
CA ARG A 285 8.47 17.47 9.49
C ARG A 285 9.31 16.22 9.21
N TYR A 286 9.16 15.19 10.02
CA TYR A 286 9.99 13.98 9.99
C TYR A 286 9.44 12.92 9.04
N ARG A 287 8.12 12.63 9.12
CA ARG A 287 7.40 11.62 8.34
C ARG A 287 6.12 12.23 7.74
N PRO A 288 6.24 13.15 6.76
CA PRO A 288 5.08 13.73 6.10
C PRO A 288 4.31 12.70 5.26
N LEU A 289 2.99 12.88 5.18
CA LEU A 289 2.17 12.21 4.17
C LEU A 289 2.63 12.60 2.75
N ASN A 290 2.58 11.64 1.83
CA ASN A 290 3.11 11.73 0.47
C ASN A 290 4.65 11.81 0.40
N THR A 291 5.40 11.10 1.26
CA THR A 291 6.88 11.13 1.25
C THR A 291 7.51 10.73 -0.11
N PHE A 292 6.81 9.98 -0.98
CA PHE A 292 7.27 9.69 -2.35
C PHE A 292 7.38 10.95 -3.25
N TYR A 293 6.70 12.03 -2.88
CA TYR A 293 6.82 13.36 -3.48
C TYR A 293 7.87 14.24 -2.79
N TYR A 294 8.35 13.86 -1.62
CA TYR A 294 9.40 14.56 -0.88
C TYR A 294 10.78 13.98 -1.20
N THR A 295 11.04 12.71 -0.87
CA THR A 295 12.34 12.05 -1.07
C THR A 295 12.34 11.09 -2.26
N GLY A 296 11.18 10.49 -2.56
CA GLY A 296 11.04 9.45 -3.56
C GLY A 296 11.00 9.92 -5.02
N GLY A 297 10.53 9.03 -5.91
CA GLY A 297 10.60 9.19 -7.37
C GLY A 297 9.79 10.36 -7.95
N ARG A 298 8.94 11.05 -7.18
CA ARG A 298 8.16 12.22 -7.63
C ARG A 298 8.65 13.56 -7.09
N ARG A 299 9.80 13.61 -6.40
CA ARG A 299 10.41 14.84 -5.84
C ARG A 299 10.83 15.95 -6.81
N GLY A 300 10.75 15.69 -8.12
CA GLY A 300 11.06 16.67 -9.18
C GLY A 300 10.04 17.82 -9.26
N LYS A 301 9.79 18.33 -10.48
CA LYS A 301 9.01 19.54 -10.86
C LYS A 301 8.02 20.18 -9.86
N TYR A 302 7.26 19.42 -9.08
CA TYR A 302 6.34 19.93 -8.06
C TYR A 302 6.71 19.56 -6.61
N GLY A 303 7.33 18.39 -6.38
CA GLY A 303 7.63 17.89 -5.05
C GLY A 303 8.50 18.83 -4.21
N TYR A 304 9.54 19.43 -4.81
CA TYR A 304 10.38 20.39 -4.08
C TYR A 304 9.61 21.65 -3.63
N LEU A 305 8.74 22.21 -4.48
CA LEU A 305 7.91 23.38 -4.15
C LEU A 305 6.79 23.06 -3.16
N ASP A 306 6.27 21.84 -3.18
CA ASP A 306 5.19 21.41 -2.29
C ASP A 306 5.70 21.08 -0.88
N PHE A 307 6.93 20.54 -0.76
CA PHE A 307 7.46 20.06 0.53
C PHE A 307 8.55 20.91 1.15
N LEU A 308 9.58 21.37 0.42
CA LEU A 308 10.75 21.98 1.09
C LEU A 308 10.44 23.30 1.81
N PRO A 309 9.60 24.22 1.26
CA PRO A 309 9.10 25.37 2.01
C PRO A 309 8.24 24.96 3.23
N ALA A 310 7.49 23.86 3.12
CA ALA A 310 6.71 23.33 4.23
C ALA A 310 7.59 22.74 5.35
N MET A 311 8.68 22.04 4.99
CA MET A 311 9.66 21.51 5.95
C MET A 311 10.32 22.65 6.75
N LYS A 312 10.76 23.72 6.08
CA LYS A 312 11.26 24.96 6.71
C LYS A 312 10.27 25.51 7.74
N ASN A 313 8.99 25.56 7.39
CA ASN A 313 7.95 26.11 8.24
C ASN A 313 7.64 25.20 9.44
N PHE A 314 7.57 23.88 9.26
CA PHE A 314 7.41 22.96 10.38
C PHE A 314 8.61 22.97 11.35
N ASP A 315 9.84 23.17 10.86
CA ASP A 315 11.02 23.39 11.71
C ASP A 315 10.86 24.65 12.59
N ILE A 316 10.38 25.77 12.01
CA ILE A 316 10.07 27.02 12.75
C ILE A 316 8.95 26.79 13.77
N MET A 317 7.84 26.18 13.36
CA MET A 317 6.69 25.90 14.23
C MET A 317 7.11 25.03 15.42
N THR A 318 7.89 23.97 15.18
CA THR A 318 8.40 23.08 16.24
C THR A 318 9.26 23.87 17.24
N ALA A 319 10.18 24.71 16.75
CA ALA A 319 11.02 25.57 17.60
C ALA A 319 10.21 26.61 18.41
N ASN A 320 9.06 27.07 17.92
CA ASN A 320 8.15 27.93 18.67
C ASN A 320 7.47 27.17 19.82
N ARG A 321 7.12 25.88 19.65
CA ARG A 321 6.60 25.07 20.77
C ARG A 321 7.68 24.77 21.79
N ASP A 322 8.93 24.47 21.40
CA ASP A 322 10.04 24.29 22.34
C ASP A 322 10.18 25.54 23.26
N LYS A 323 10.14 26.75 22.69
CA LYS A 323 10.16 28.01 23.46
C LYS A 323 8.98 28.13 24.43
N LYS A 324 7.76 27.74 24.02
CA LYS A 324 6.57 27.76 24.89
C LYS A 324 6.72 26.77 26.05
N ILE A 325 7.24 25.56 25.79
CA ILE A 325 7.55 24.56 26.81
C ILE A 325 8.55 25.13 27.82
N HIS A 326 9.68 25.71 27.35
CA HIS A 326 10.68 26.34 28.21
C HIS A 326 10.11 27.48 29.06
N GLN A 327 9.20 28.29 28.50
CA GLN A 327 8.51 29.36 29.24
C GLN A 327 7.61 28.80 30.35
N LEU A 328 6.79 27.78 30.05
CA LEU A 328 5.90 27.14 31.02
C LEU A 328 6.68 26.54 32.20
N VAL A 329 7.72 25.74 31.94
CA VAL A 329 8.51 25.12 33.01
C VAL A 329 9.36 26.13 33.80
N SER A 330 9.64 27.31 33.23
CA SER A 330 10.25 28.45 33.94
C SER A 330 9.24 29.26 34.78
N GLY A 331 8.00 28.76 34.99
CA GLY A 331 6.96 29.44 35.75
C GLY A 331 6.28 30.62 35.04
N LYS A 332 6.57 30.85 33.75
CA LYS A 332 5.89 31.89 32.96
C LYS A 332 4.54 31.38 32.46
N LYS A 333 3.60 32.30 32.23
CA LYS A 333 2.26 32.02 31.71
C LYS A 333 2.14 32.55 30.26
N PRO A 334 2.76 31.88 29.26
CA PRO A 334 2.59 32.27 27.86
C PRO A 334 1.16 32.07 27.38
N SER A 335 0.79 32.71 26.27
CA SER A 335 -0.54 32.57 25.68
C SER A 335 -0.89 31.10 25.39
N ARG A 336 -2.19 30.78 25.53
CA ARG A 336 -2.74 29.49 25.10
C ARG A 336 -2.56 29.33 23.59
N ILE A 337 -2.86 30.37 22.81
CA ILE A 337 -2.59 30.44 21.38
C ILE A 337 -1.08 30.52 21.16
N ILE A 338 -0.54 29.67 20.30
CA ILE A 338 0.90 29.62 20.00
C ILE A 338 1.21 30.74 18.99
N ASN A 339 2.27 31.51 19.25
CA ASN A 339 2.69 32.56 18.33
C ASN A 339 3.54 31.97 17.19
N ASP A 340 2.95 31.89 16.00
CA ASP A 340 3.58 31.50 14.74
C ASP A 340 3.70 32.68 13.75
N SER A 341 3.68 33.93 14.21
CA SER A 341 3.79 35.13 13.34
C SER A 341 5.14 35.26 12.61
N ASN A 342 6.10 34.39 12.92
CA ASN A 342 7.39 34.27 12.25
C ASN A 342 7.44 33.14 11.20
N VAL A 343 6.35 32.40 10.98
CA VAL A 343 6.24 31.39 9.93
C VAL A 343 5.92 32.09 8.60
N PRO A 344 6.79 32.03 7.58
CA PRO A 344 6.55 32.71 6.32
C PRO A 344 5.45 32.02 5.50
N MET A 345 4.74 32.78 4.68
CA MET A 345 3.76 32.24 3.73
C MET A 345 4.44 31.30 2.72
N LEU A 346 3.77 30.21 2.36
CA LEU A 346 4.26 29.29 1.32
C LEU A 346 4.29 29.98 -0.05
N PRO A 347 5.29 29.71 -0.92
CA PRO A 347 5.38 30.33 -2.24
C PRO A 347 4.24 29.85 -3.14
N LYS A 348 3.65 30.73 -3.97
CA LYS A 348 2.59 30.34 -4.92
C LYS A 348 3.09 29.29 -5.92
N THR A 349 2.20 28.37 -6.32
CA THR A 349 2.53 27.30 -7.27
C THR A 349 2.06 27.60 -8.69
N PRO A 350 2.84 27.25 -9.73
CA PRO A 350 2.47 27.55 -11.12
C PRO A 350 1.42 26.57 -11.68
N GLU A 351 0.30 27.12 -12.14
CA GLU A 351 -0.71 26.43 -12.93
C GLU A 351 -0.15 26.07 -14.32
N SER A 352 0.41 24.86 -14.50
CA SER A 352 1.03 24.47 -15.79
C SER A 352 0.08 23.79 -16.79
N ARG A 353 -1.20 23.64 -16.42
CA ARG A 353 -2.26 22.97 -17.19
C ARG A 353 -3.62 23.58 -16.83
N GLY A 354 -4.57 23.57 -17.76
CA GLY A 354 -5.97 23.88 -17.46
C GLY A 354 -6.61 22.83 -16.54
N ALA A 355 -7.60 23.25 -15.76
CA ALA A 355 -8.44 22.37 -14.93
C ALA A 355 -9.73 21.99 -15.67
N ASN A 356 -10.46 20.99 -15.15
CA ASN A 356 -11.80 20.66 -15.66
C ASN A 356 -12.84 21.68 -15.17
N GLN A 357 -14.05 21.66 -15.74
CA GLN A 357 -15.12 22.58 -15.35
C GLN A 357 -15.82 22.11 -14.07
N TRP A 358 -15.98 23.00 -13.09
CA TRP A 358 -16.91 22.80 -11.98
C TRP A 358 -18.36 23.04 -12.44
N MET A 359 -19.27 22.18 -12.03
CA MET A 359 -20.72 22.25 -12.30
C MET A 359 -21.49 22.02 -11.01
N SER A 360 -22.67 22.63 -10.87
CA SER A 360 -23.63 22.30 -9.79
C SER A 360 -24.18 20.87 -9.99
N PRO A 361 -24.81 20.26 -8.96
CA PRO A 361 -25.41 18.94 -9.08
C PRO A 361 -26.37 18.81 -10.27
N GLU A 362 -27.26 19.76 -10.52
CA GLU A 362 -28.24 19.69 -11.63
C GLU A 362 -27.54 19.66 -13.00
N LYS A 363 -26.48 20.46 -13.15
CA LYS A 363 -25.69 20.53 -14.38
C LYS A 363 -24.84 19.29 -14.59
N GLU A 364 -24.32 18.70 -13.51
CA GLU A 364 -23.59 17.43 -13.56
C GLU A 364 -24.54 16.27 -13.94
N LEU A 365 -25.75 16.23 -13.37
CA LEU A 365 -26.79 15.26 -13.75
C LEU A 365 -27.17 15.39 -15.24
N GLN A 366 -27.26 16.61 -15.77
CA GLN A 366 -27.45 16.85 -17.22
C GLN A 366 -26.25 16.43 -18.08
N ALA A 367 -25.04 16.37 -17.51
CA ALA A 367 -23.84 15.90 -18.20
C ALA A 367 -23.76 14.37 -18.29
N PHE A 368 -24.57 13.64 -17.52
CA PHE A 368 -24.63 12.18 -17.56
C PHE A 368 -25.35 11.65 -18.81
N ASN A 369 -24.75 10.65 -19.45
CA ASN A 369 -25.46 9.69 -20.28
C ASN A 369 -25.90 8.55 -19.36
N ILE A 370 -27.22 8.36 -19.21
CA ILE A 370 -27.82 7.34 -18.34
C ILE A 370 -28.43 6.24 -19.21
N ASP A 371 -28.20 4.98 -18.85
CA ASP A 371 -28.85 3.84 -19.50
C ASP A 371 -30.38 3.88 -19.23
N PRO A 372 -31.24 3.82 -20.28
CA PRO A 372 -32.67 4.12 -20.18
C PRO A 372 -33.46 3.15 -19.27
N ARG A 373 -32.85 2.05 -18.83
CA ARG A 373 -33.41 1.09 -17.86
C ARG A 373 -33.32 1.58 -16.41
N PHE A 374 -32.59 2.66 -16.15
CA PHE A 374 -32.33 3.19 -14.82
C PHE A 374 -32.72 4.66 -14.71
N GLU A 375 -32.95 5.09 -13.47
CA GLU A 375 -33.06 6.49 -13.06
C GLU A 375 -31.86 6.84 -12.17
N VAL A 376 -31.37 8.08 -12.30
CA VAL A 376 -30.32 8.63 -11.43
C VAL A 376 -30.86 9.90 -10.80
N SER A 377 -30.68 10.01 -9.49
CA SER A 377 -31.17 11.10 -8.64
C SER A 377 -30.06 11.55 -7.68
N LEU A 378 -30.11 12.80 -7.23
CA LEU A 378 -29.22 13.29 -6.19
C LEU A 378 -29.75 12.84 -4.83
N PHE A 379 -28.93 12.16 -4.03
CA PHE A 379 -29.26 11.82 -2.63
C PHE A 379 -28.84 12.94 -1.68
N ALA A 380 -27.62 13.47 -1.86
CA ALA A 380 -27.07 14.56 -1.06
C ALA A 380 -25.97 15.30 -1.86
N SER A 381 -25.82 16.61 -1.63
CA SER A 381 -24.73 17.45 -2.18
C SER A 381 -24.16 18.41 -1.13
N GLU A 382 -23.00 18.98 -1.46
CA GLU A 382 -22.37 20.06 -0.72
C GLU A 382 -23.25 21.30 -0.54
N GLU A 383 -24.20 21.53 -1.46
CA GLU A 383 -25.07 22.70 -1.47
C GLU A 383 -26.15 22.63 -0.39
N GLN A 384 -26.58 21.40 -0.05
CA GLN A 384 -27.49 21.13 1.06
C GLN A 384 -26.74 20.90 2.38
N PHE A 385 -25.61 20.18 2.32
CA PHE A 385 -24.85 19.74 3.50
C PHE A 385 -23.35 20.00 3.34
N PRO A 386 -22.83 21.17 3.77
CA PRO A 386 -21.41 21.52 3.62
C PRO A 386 -20.42 20.54 4.27
N ASP A 387 -20.87 19.78 5.29
CA ASP A 387 -20.05 18.78 5.96
C ASP A 387 -19.75 17.53 5.13
N ILE A 388 -20.45 17.30 4.01
CA ILE A 388 -20.17 16.16 3.10
C ILE A 388 -19.07 16.45 2.08
N ALA A 389 -18.46 17.63 2.12
CA ALA A 389 -17.44 18.08 1.18
C ALA A 389 -16.30 17.05 1.01
N CYS A 390 -15.96 16.77 -0.26
CA CYS A 390 -14.92 15.82 -0.66
C CYS A 390 -15.10 14.41 -0.02
N PRO A 391 -16.21 13.72 -0.29
CA PRO A 391 -16.51 12.41 0.25
C PRO A 391 -15.63 11.36 -0.43
N ILE A 392 -15.21 10.34 0.33
CA ILE A 392 -14.29 9.30 -0.13
C ILE A 392 -14.96 7.93 -0.12
N GLN A 393 -15.56 7.54 1.01
CA GLN A 393 -16.14 6.20 1.18
C GLN A 393 -17.49 6.27 1.90
N MET A 394 -18.41 5.35 1.57
CA MET A 394 -19.71 5.23 2.25
C MET A 394 -19.92 3.86 2.92
N ARG A 395 -20.65 3.82 4.03
CA ARG A 395 -21.12 2.59 4.68
C ARG A 395 -22.56 2.77 5.18
N TRP A 396 -23.22 1.66 5.55
CA TRP A 396 -24.54 1.68 6.17
C TRP A 396 -24.48 1.03 7.56
N ASP A 397 -25.09 1.69 8.55
CA ASP A 397 -25.30 1.11 9.87
C ASP A 397 -26.53 0.17 9.89
N SER A 398 -26.74 -0.54 11.00
CA SER A 398 -27.86 -1.49 11.14
C SER A 398 -29.22 -0.84 11.38
N LYS A 399 -29.26 0.50 11.50
CA LYS A 399 -30.49 1.32 11.51
C LYS A 399 -30.86 1.78 10.10
N GLY A 400 -30.02 1.51 9.09
CA GLY A 400 -30.27 1.90 7.71
C GLY A 400 -29.86 3.33 7.39
N ARG A 401 -28.95 3.94 8.16
CA ARG A 401 -28.42 5.30 7.90
C ARG A 401 -27.12 5.22 7.13
N MET A 402 -26.90 6.16 6.20
CA MET A 402 -25.65 6.23 5.44
C MET A 402 -24.60 6.99 6.25
N TRP A 403 -23.39 6.45 6.30
CA TRP A 403 -22.22 7.08 6.90
C TRP A 403 -21.22 7.37 5.79
N VAL A 404 -20.56 8.52 5.82
CA VAL A 404 -19.62 8.96 4.77
C VAL A 404 -18.35 9.55 5.39
N SER A 405 -17.17 9.12 4.93
CA SER A 405 -15.91 9.78 5.28
C SER A 405 -15.59 10.89 4.29
N CYS A 406 -15.24 12.07 4.79
CA CYS A 406 -15.11 13.31 4.03
C CYS A 406 -13.77 13.98 4.33
N SER A 407 -12.96 14.30 3.32
CA SER A 407 -11.61 14.88 3.52
C SER A 407 -11.38 16.18 2.75
N THR A 408 -11.29 17.27 3.50
CA THR A 408 -10.87 18.60 3.01
C THR A 408 -9.38 18.84 3.23
N THR A 409 -8.73 17.99 4.03
CA THR A 409 -7.28 17.98 4.30
C THR A 409 -6.50 17.32 3.17
N TYR A 410 -7.11 16.38 2.42
CA TYR A 410 -6.46 15.67 1.31
C TYR A 410 -5.79 16.64 0.31
N PRO A 411 -4.55 16.36 -0.16
CA PRO A 411 -3.79 15.12 0.06
C PRO A 411 -2.85 15.13 1.28
N HIS A 412 -2.62 16.27 1.95
CA HIS A 412 -1.89 16.33 3.23
C HIS A 412 -2.06 17.68 3.97
N VAL A 413 -1.68 17.70 5.25
CA VAL A 413 -1.64 18.89 6.12
C VAL A 413 -0.49 19.82 5.74
N TYR A 414 -0.75 21.12 5.62
CA TYR A 414 0.28 22.16 5.48
C TYR A 414 0.58 22.90 6.81
N PRO A 415 1.76 23.53 6.93
CA PRO A 415 2.08 24.40 8.08
C PRO A 415 1.02 25.47 8.32
N GLY A 416 0.69 25.70 9.58
CA GLY A 416 -0.38 26.61 10.00
C GLY A 416 -1.80 26.04 9.86
N GLN A 417 -1.97 24.84 9.29
CA GLN A 417 -3.25 24.13 9.23
C GLN A 417 -3.29 23.00 10.27
N SER A 418 -4.50 22.48 10.52
CA SER A 418 -4.70 21.23 11.24
C SER A 418 -5.69 20.36 10.47
N PRO A 419 -5.54 19.03 10.53
CA PRO A 419 -6.51 18.11 9.93
C PRO A 419 -7.88 18.30 10.61
N ASN A 420 -8.93 18.37 9.80
CA ASN A 420 -10.31 18.54 10.28
C ASN A 420 -11.30 17.74 9.41
N ASP A 421 -10.87 16.56 8.98
CA ASP A 421 -11.71 15.66 8.21
C ASP A 421 -12.75 14.98 9.11
N LYS A 422 -13.83 14.48 8.50
CA LYS A 422 -15.05 14.10 9.22
C LYS A 422 -15.57 12.74 8.80
N ILE A 423 -16.31 12.11 9.71
CA ILE A 423 -17.30 11.09 9.38
C ILE A 423 -18.67 11.67 9.72
N VAL A 424 -19.55 11.67 8.71
CA VAL A 424 -20.91 12.23 8.79
C VAL A 424 -21.95 11.13 8.59
N ILE A 425 -23.13 11.35 9.14
CA ILE A 425 -24.31 10.48 9.00
C ILE A 425 -25.36 11.24 8.19
N LEU A 426 -25.84 10.61 7.11
CA LEU A 426 -26.94 11.06 6.27
C LEU A 426 -28.18 10.19 6.52
N GLU A 427 -29.31 10.85 6.74
CA GLU A 427 -30.59 10.23 7.07
C GLU A 427 -31.66 10.70 6.09
N ASP A 428 -32.33 9.74 5.45
CA ASP A 428 -33.57 9.88 4.69
C ASP A 428 -34.72 9.62 5.69
N LEU A 429 -35.49 10.65 6.02
CA LEU A 429 -36.46 10.63 7.12
C LEU A 429 -37.89 10.43 6.63
N ASP A 430 -38.22 10.88 5.41
CA ASP A 430 -39.53 10.70 4.80
C ASP A 430 -39.61 9.52 3.80
N ASN A 431 -38.46 8.95 3.40
CA ASN A 431 -38.28 7.86 2.44
C ASN A 431 -38.52 8.26 0.97
N ASP A 432 -38.37 9.54 0.60
CA ASP A 432 -38.44 9.98 -0.80
C ASP A 432 -37.21 9.58 -1.65
N GLY A 433 -36.13 9.12 -1.00
CA GLY A 433 -34.88 8.74 -1.64
C GLY A 433 -33.82 9.83 -1.69
N LYS A 434 -33.93 10.86 -0.83
CA LYS A 434 -32.92 11.91 -0.56
C LYS A 434 -32.55 11.95 0.92
N ALA A 435 -31.47 12.64 1.26
CA ALA A 435 -31.12 12.91 2.65
C ALA A 435 -31.79 14.21 3.14
N ASP A 436 -32.52 14.14 4.25
CA ASP A 436 -33.10 15.29 4.94
C ASP A 436 -32.16 15.90 5.98
N LYS A 437 -31.26 15.07 6.53
CA LYS A 437 -30.41 15.43 7.66
C LYS A 437 -28.98 14.92 7.48
N CYS A 438 -28.03 15.78 7.79
CA CYS A 438 -26.61 15.47 7.94
C CYS A 438 -26.17 15.76 9.38
N SER A 439 -25.44 14.82 10.00
CA SER A 439 -24.89 14.98 11.37
C SER A 439 -23.41 14.60 11.38
N VAL A 440 -22.54 15.42 11.99
CA VAL A 440 -21.13 15.08 12.21
C VAL A 440 -21.01 14.12 13.38
N TRP A 441 -20.55 12.88 13.12
CA TRP A 441 -20.32 11.86 14.15
C TRP A 441 -18.89 11.88 14.67
N ALA A 442 -17.90 12.06 13.81
CA ALA A 442 -16.50 12.25 14.19
C ALA A 442 -15.84 13.37 13.38
N GLU A 443 -14.90 14.07 14.01
CA GLU A 443 -14.14 15.18 13.42
C GLU A 443 -12.67 15.18 13.89
N GLY A 444 -11.87 16.11 13.38
CA GLY A 444 -10.43 16.16 13.65
C GLY A 444 -9.65 14.98 13.05
N LEU A 445 -10.20 14.29 12.04
CA LEU A 445 -9.56 13.16 11.37
C LEU A 445 -8.52 13.65 10.35
N ASN A 446 -7.52 12.81 10.09
CA ASN A 446 -6.44 13.08 9.12
C ASN A 446 -6.51 12.12 7.92
N VAL A 447 -7.15 12.57 6.84
CA VAL A 447 -7.31 11.84 5.56
C VAL A 447 -7.97 10.45 5.74
N PRO A 448 -9.25 10.38 6.18
CA PRO A 448 -9.98 9.15 6.44
C PRO A 448 -10.45 8.45 5.15
N LEU A 449 -9.54 7.74 4.49
CA LEU A 449 -9.79 7.09 3.19
C LEU A 449 -10.75 5.89 3.24
N SER A 450 -10.83 5.23 4.38
CA SER A 450 -11.68 4.06 4.56
C SER A 450 -12.06 3.87 6.02
N PHE A 451 -13.24 3.30 6.25
CA PHE A 451 -13.72 2.92 7.56
C PHE A 451 -14.69 1.73 7.50
N GLU A 452 -14.82 1.01 8.62
CA GLU A 452 -15.82 -0.06 8.78
C GLU A 452 -16.20 -0.24 10.25
N PHE A 453 -17.43 -0.66 10.51
CA PHE A 453 -18.00 -0.83 11.85
C PHE A 453 -17.53 -2.13 12.53
N GLY A 454 -17.33 -2.09 13.84
CA GLY A 454 -17.08 -3.26 14.69
C GLY A 454 -16.76 -2.88 16.14
N ASN A 455 -16.82 -3.82 17.09
CA ASN A 455 -16.55 -3.59 18.53
C ASN A 455 -17.45 -2.49 19.15
N GLY A 456 -18.67 -2.35 18.63
CA GLY A 456 -19.60 -1.26 18.95
C GLY A 456 -19.12 0.15 18.57
N GLY A 457 -18.17 0.27 17.63
CA GLY A 457 -17.64 1.54 17.13
C GLY A 457 -17.24 1.43 15.65
N VAL A 458 -16.24 2.22 15.24
CA VAL A 458 -15.75 2.31 13.86
C VAL A 458 -14.22 2.26 13.83
N TYR A 459 -13.66 1.40 12.97
CA TYR A 459 -12.25 1.42 12.60
C TYR A 459 -12.05 2.36 11.41
N VAL A 460 -11.06 3.25 11.46
CA VAL A 460 -10.78 4.29 10.47
C VAL A 460 -9.31 4.25 10.06
N SER A 461 -9.04 4.40 8.76
CA SER A 461 -7.69 4.64 8.22
C SER A 461 -7.24 6.07 8.50
N GLU A 462 -6.10 6.28 9.17
CA GLU A 462 -5.47 7.60 9.38
C GLU A 462 -3.93 7.46 9.37
N GLU A 463 -3.30 7.34 8.19
CA GLU A 463 -1.84 7.07 8.05
C GLU A 463 -0.94 7.84 9.04
N PRO A 464 0.01 7.18 9.75
CA PRO A 464 0.41 5.76 9.68
C PRO A 464 -0.44 4.82 10.57
N HIS A 465 -1.62 5.25 10.98
CA HIS A 465 -2.45 4.60 11.99
C HIS A 465 -3.69 3.93 11.40
N MET A 466 -4.18 2.90 12.11
CA MET A 466 -5.58 2.51 12.09
C MET A 466 -6.15 2.95 13.44
N THR A 467 -7.09 3.88 13.41
CA THR A 467 -7.77 4.43 14.58
C THR A 467 -9.04 3.64 14.87
N PHE A 468 -9.38 3.44 16.14
CA PHE A 468 -10.70 3.01 16.58
C PHE A 468 -11.41 4.18 17.26
N LEU A 469 -12.65 4.44 16.84
CA LEU A 469 -13.51 5.50 17.35
C LEU A 469 -14.80 4.91 17.89
N LYS A 470 -15.32 5.46 18.99
CA LYS A 470 -16.58 5.00 19.59
C LYS A 470 -17.33 6.14 20.26
N ASP A 471 -18.65 6.06 20.18
CA ASP A 471 -19.60 6.80 21.01
C ASP A 471 -19.86 5.96 22.26
N THR A 472 -19.40 6.43 23.43
CA THR A 472 -19.53 5.71 24.71
C THR A 472 -20.66 6.24 25.59
N ASN A 473 -21.23 7.41 25.26
CA ASN A 473 -22.28 8.06 26.05
C ASN A 473 -23.68 8.02 25.40
N GLY A 474 -23.76 7.80 24.07
CA GLY A 474 -24.99 7.68 23.30
C GLY A 474 -25.51 8.96 22.64
N ASP A 475 -24.76 10.07 22.67
CA ASP A 475 -25.15 11.37 22.10
C ASP A 475 -25.08 11.44 20.56
N GLY A 476 -24.55 10.39 19.90
CA GLY A 476 -24.36 10.36 18.47
C GLY A 476 -23.04 10.98 18.00
N ARG A 477 -22.02 11.08 18.86
CA ARG A 477 -20.66 11.53 18.53
C ARG A 477 -19.60 10.58 19.08
N ALA A 478 -18.47 10.48 18.40
CA ALA A 478 -17.31 9.73 18.90
C ALA A 478 -16.61 10.51 20.02
N ASP A 479 -16.65 9.99 21.24
CA ASP A 479 -15.97 10.54 22.43
C ASP A 479 -14.72 9.73 22.85
N PHE A 480 -14.61 8.48 22.37
CA PHE A 480 -13.45 7.61 22.57
C PHE A 480 -12.61 7.47 21.30
N ARG A 481 -11.27 7.52 21.47
CA ARG A 481 -10.28 7.34 20.39
C ARG A 481 -9.11 6.50 20.87
N GLU A 482 -8.77 5.47 20.10
CA GLU A 482 -7.63 4.59 20.34
C GLU A 482 -6.88 4.30 19.03
N ILE A 483 -5.58 3.95 19.12
CA ILE A 483 -4.75 3.52 17.99
C ILE A 483 -4.37 2.04 18.19
N PRO A 484 -5.21 1.07 17.78
CA PRO A 484 -4.90 -0.35 17.88
C PRO A 484 -3.66 -0.75 17.06
N LEU A 485 -3.49 -0.19 15.86
CA LEU A 485 -2.35 -0.46 14.97
C LEU A 485 -1.69 0.82 14.46
N THR A 486 -0.37 0.76 14.30
CA THR A 486 0.46 1.87 13.82
C THR A 486 1.65 1.33 13.05
N GLY A 487 2.24 2.16 12.20
CA GLY A 487 3.44 1.84 11.44
C GLY A 487 3.21 1.56 9.97
N PHE A 488 1.98 1.76 9.48
CA PHE A 488 1.65 1.72 8.06
C PHE A 488 2.39 2.82 7.28
N GLY A 489 2.58 2.62 5.98
CA GLY A 489 3.23 3.58 5.10
C GLY A 489 2.61 4.99 5.15
N CYS A 490 3.37 5.97 4.65
CA CYS A 490 2.96 7.36 4.46
C CYS A 490 3.45 7.93 3.11
N GLU A 491 3.97 7.06 2.24
CA GLU A 491 4.68 7.42 1.02
C GLU A 491 3.74 8.01 -0.04
N ASP A 492 2.49 7.57 -0.15
CA ASP A 492 1.51 8.19 -1.04
C ASP A 492 0.05 8.03 -0.53
N SER A 493 -0.55 9.16 -0.16
CA SER A 493 -1.88 9.30 0.48
C SER A 493 -3.07 8.74 -0.32
N HIS A 494 -2.91 8.35 -1.58
CA HIS A 494 -3.97 7.68 -2.34
C HIS A 494 -3.71 6.18 -2.56
N HIS A 495 -2.50 5.71 -2.27
CA HIS A 495 -2.13 4.28 -2.23
C HIS A 495 -2.24 3.68 -0.83
N ALA A 496 -2.45 4.54 0.17
CA ALA A 496 -2.56 4.37 1.62
C ALA A 496 -3.52 3.28 2.10
N LEU A 497 -3.80 3.16 3.40
CA LEU A 497 -4.77 2.19 3.92
C LEU A 497 -6.20 2.38 3.33
N HIS A 498 -6.67 1.40 2.56
CA HIS A 498 -8.01 1.45 1.93
C HIS A 498 -8.74 0.10 1.95
N ASP A 499 -10.01 0.13 1.51
CA ASP A 499 -10.93 -1.00 1.36
C ASP A 499 -11.20 -1.82 2.63
N PHE A 500 -11.45 -1.14 3.75
CA PHE A 500 -11.87 -1.80 4.99
C PHE A 500 -13.19 -2.55 4.76
N ALA A 501 -13.14 -3.88 4.81
CA ALA A 501 -14.29 -4.75 4.61
C ALA A 501 -14.14 -6.04 5.43
N TRP A 502 -15.24 -6.51 6.02
CA TRP A 502 -15.26 -7.82 6.66
C TRP A 502 -15.32 -8.93 5.62
N THR A 503 -14.47 -9.95 5.75
CA THR A 503 -14.67 -11.19 5.03
C THR A 503 -15.95 -11.89 5.51
N PRO A 504 -16.58 -12.75 4.69
CA PRO A 504 -17.75 -13.51 5.12
C PRO A 504 -17.53 -14.32 6.40
N ASP A 505 -16.31 -14.80 6.62
CA ASP A 505 -15.83 -15.60 7.76
C ASP A 505 -15.32 -14.80 8.97
N GLY A 506 -15.08 -13.50 8.86
CA GLY A 506 -14.97 -12.59 10.02
C GLY A 506 -13.67 -11.82 10.21
N ASP A 507 -12.71 -11.90 9.28
CA ASP A 507 -11.49 -11.08 9.33
C ASP A 507 -11.80 -9.67 8.77
N LEU A 508 -11.25 -8.60 9.36
CA LEU A 508 -11.28 -7.27 8.74
C LEU A 508 -10.12 -7.20 7.75
N ILE A 509 -10.42 -7.24 6.45
CA ILE A 509 -9.40 -7.03 5.42
C ILE A 509 -9.28 -5.58 5.01
N PHE A 510 -8.06 -5.20 4.65
CA PHE A 510 -7.69 -3.91 4.09
C PHE A 510 -6.36 -4.05 3.35
N ARG A 511 -5.93 -2.99 2.64
CA ARG A 511 -4.71 -3.04 1.84
C ARG A 511 -3.98 -1.71 1.76
N GLU A 512 -2.75 -1.81 1.27
CA GLU A 512 -1.95 -0.70 0.76
C GLU A 512 -1.46 -1.02 -0.65
N SER A 513 -0.99 0.01 -1.36
CA SER A 513 -0.44 -0.11 -2.70
C SER A 513 0.91 0.60 -2.86
N ILE A 514 1.53 0.47 -4.06
CA ILE A 514 2.95 0.75 -4.34
C ILE A 514 3.52 1.99 -3.62
N PHE A 515 4.83 1.93 -3.35
CA PHE A 515 5.69 2.89 -2.62
C PHE A 515 5.78 2.69 -1.11
N HIS A 516 4.86 1.96 -0.47
CA HIS A 516 4.83 1.83 0.99
C HIS A 516 5.84 0.85 1.59
N HIS A 517 6.35 1.19 2.77
CA HIS A 517 7.22 0.37 3.62
C HIS A 517 6.60 0.22 5.02
N THR A 518 5.55 -0.59 5.11
CA THR A 518 4.80 -0.81 6.35
C THR A 518 5.55 -1.71 7.33
N GLN A 519 5.49 -1.31 8.60
CA GLN A 519 6.20 -1.91 9.72
C GLN A 519 5.34 -1.86 11.00
N VAL A 520 4.56 -2.90 11.27
CA VAL A 520 3.60 -2.93 12.39
C VAL A 520 4.03 -3.94 13.45
N GLU A 521 4.20 -3.49 14.70
CA GLU A 521 4.39 -4.38 15.84
C GLU A 521 3.07 -5.04 16.25
N THR A 522 3.12 -6.34 16.56
CA THR A 522 1.98 -7.11 17.08
C THR A 522 2.43 -8.01 18.24
N PRO A 523 1.50 -8.52 19.06
CA PRO A 523 1.81 -9.52 20.09
C PRO A 523 2.49 -10.79 19.56
N TYR A 524 2.44 -11.02 18.24
CA TYR A 524 3.01 -12.17 17.54
C TYR A 524 4.27 -11.83 16.72
N GLY A 525 4.79 -10.62 16.88
CA GLY A 525 6.00 -10.12 16.20
C GLY A 525 5.71 -9.06 15.13
N PRO A 526 6.77 -8.55 14.47
CA PRO A 526 6.64 -7.51 13.46
C PRO A 526 6.05 -8.04 12.15
N VAL A 527 5.01 -7.37 11.66
CA VAL A 527 4.39 -7.58 10.35
C VAL A 527 4.92 -6.50 9.41
N ARG A 528 5.51 -6.90 8.29
CA ARG A 528 6.15 -5.98 7.33
C ARG A 528 5.67 -6.21 5.91
N GLN A 529 5.42 -5.13 5.20
CA GLN A 529 5.08 -5.11 3.78
C GLN A 529 6.06 -4.18 3.04
N LYS A 530 6.30 -4.49 1.77
CA LYS A 530 7.10 -3.66 0.86
C LYS A 530 6.32 -3.44 -0.41
N ASN A 531 6.31 -2.20 -0.89
CA ASN A 531 5.47 -1.71 -1.98
C ASN A 531 3.98 -1.85 -1.72
N SER A 532 3.45 -3.07 -1.63
CA SER A 532 2.01 -3.33 -1.69
C SER A 532 1.63 -4.76 -1.34
N GLY A 533 0.55 -4.90 -0.58
CA GLY A 533 -0.06 -6.18 -0.22
C GLY A 533 -1.37 -5.99 0.54
N TRP A 534 -1.90 -7.09 1.07
CA TRP A 534 -3.13 -7.11 1.86
C TRP A 534 -2.82 -7.44 3.32
N PHE A 535 -3.76 -7.06 4.18
CA PHE A 535 -3.80 -7.44 5.58
C PHE A 535 -5.16 -8.05 5.93
N ALA A 536 -5.17 -9.01 6.83
CA ALA A 536 -6.33 -9.50 7.55
C ALA A 536 -6.10 -9.22 9.04
N TRP A 537 -7.07 -8.58 9.69
CA TRP A 537 -7.04 -8.23 11.10
C TRP A 537 -8.15 -8.95 11.88
N GLU A 538 -7.77 -9.67 12.93
CA GLU A 538 -8.67 -10.32 13.89
C GLU A 538 -8.64 -9.50 15.20
N PRO A 539 -9.56 -8.53 15.42
CA PRO A 539 -9.42 -7.58 16.53
C PRO A 539 -9.47 -8.24 17.91
N LYS A 540 -10.33 -9.26 18.09
CA LYS A 540 -10.48 -10.01 19.34
C LYS A 540 -9.20 -10.73 19.78
N LEU A 541 -8.28 -10.98 18.84
CA LEU A 541 -7.00 -11.64 19.07
C LEU A 541 -5.80 -10.70 18.85
N HIS A 542 -6.04 -9.43 18.51
CA HIS A 542 -5.05 -8.46 18.05
C HIS A 542 -4.04 -9.03 17.03
N ARG A 543 -4.51 -9.90 16.12
CA ARG A 543 -3.67 -10.56 15.12
C ARG A 543 -3.76 -9.86 13.77
N LEU A 544 -2.63 -9.37 13.29
CA LEU A 544 -2.47 -8.87 11.93
C LEU A 544 -1.74 -9.92 11.09
N THR A 545 -2.34 -10.35 9.99
CA THR A 545 -1.75 -11.30 9.05
C THR A 545 -1.59 -10.61 7.70
N SER A 546 -0.37 -10.54 7.18
CA SER A 546 -0.11 -10.00 5.84
C SER A 546 -0.12 -11.11 4.78
N PHE A 547 -0.70 -10.82 3.61
CA PHE A 547 -0.83 -11.77 2.52
C PHE A 547 -0.82 -11.10 1.15
N GLY A 548 -0.60 -11.89 0.10
CA GLY A 548 -0.78 -11.44 -1.29
C GLY A 548 0.14 -10.29 -1.73
N SER A 549 1.27 -10.06 -1.06
CA SER A 549 2.26 -9.04 -1.46
C SER A 549 2.74 -9.24 -2.90
N HIS A 550 2.45 -8.29 -3.77
CA HIS A 550 2.98 -8.25 -5.13
C HIS A 550 2.90 -6.81 -5.64
N PRO A 551 3.73 -6.36 -6.59
CA PRO A 551 3.66 -5.00 -7.12
C PRO A 551 2.30 -4.68 -7.76
N SER A 552 1.42 -4.05 -7.00
CA SER A 552 0.08 -3.57 -7.35
C SER A 552 0.07 -2.04 -7.30
N THR A 553 -0.85 -1.37 -8.02
CA THR A 553 -0.77 0.09 -8.25
C THR A 553 -1.88 0.91 -7.61
N ASN A 554 -3.10 0.88 -8.14
CA ASN A 554 -4.19 1.77 -7.70
C ASN A 554 -5.47 0.94 -7.58
N PRO A 555 -5.60 0.14 -6.51
CA PRO A 555 -6.31 -1.13 -6.57
C PRO A 555 -7.54 -1.16 -5.65
N TRP A 556 -8.30 -0.07 -5.67
CA TRP A 556 -9.41 0.20 -4.77
C TRP A 556 -10.70 -0.57 -5.12
N GLY A 557 -11.61 -0.71 -4.16
CA GLY A 557 -12.89 -1.39 -4.30
C GLY A 557 -12.81 -2.89 -4.01
N VAL A 558 -13.53 -3.32 -2.96
CA VAL A 558 -13.64 -4.70 -2.48
C VAL A 558 -15.09 -5.10 -2.30
N THR A 559 -15.44 -6.30 -2.76
CA THR A 559 -16.69 -6.98 -2.44
C THR A 559 -16.51 -8.50 -2.49
N PHE A 560 -17.55 -9.25 -2.14
CA PHE A 560 -17.56 -10.71 -2.17
C PHE A 560 -18.75 -11.23 -2.97
N ASP A 561 -18.56 -12.31 -3.71
CA ASP A 561 -19.69 -13.00 -4.34
C ASP A 561 -20.49 -13.83 -3.32
N LYS A 562 -21.59 -14.47 -3.77
CA LYS A 562 -22.46 -15.26 -2.88
C LYS A 562 -21.74 -16.41 -2.16
N TRP A 563 -20.65 -16.92 -2.72
CA TRP A 563 -19.82 -18.00 -2.19
C TRP A 563 -18.57 -17.51 -1.45
N GLY A 564 -18.46 -16.19 -1.25
CA GLY A 564 -17.40 -15.58 -0.44
C GLY A 564 -16.06 -15.48 -1.15
N ASN A 565 -16.04 -15.58 -2.48
CA ASN A 565 -14.86 -15.25 -3.26
C ASN A 565 -14.56 -13.76 -3.12
N HIS A 566 -13.31 -13.41 -2.84
CA HIS A 566 -12.86 -12.03 -2.76
C HIS A 566 -12.68 -11.47 -4.17
N VAL A 567 -13.37 -10.37 -4.46
CA VAL A 567 -13.26 -9.61 -5.71
C VAL A 567 -12.68 -8.23 -5.38
N ALA A 568 -11.64 -7.81 -6.11
CA ALA A 568 -11.02 -6.50 -5.99
C ALA A 568 -10.70 -5.92 -7.38
N SER A 569 -10.41 -4.62 -7.55
CA SER A 569 -10.12 -4.09 -8.90
C SER A 569 -8.76 -4.49 -9.48
N TYR A 570 -7.78 -4.79 -8.62
CA TYR A 570 -6.44 -5.24 -8.98
C TYR A 570 -5.94 -6.27 -7.95
N PRO A 571 -5.85 -7.56 -8.32
CA PRO A 571 -6.44 -8.20 -9.52
C PRO A 571 -7.92 -8.56 -9.30
N ILE A 572 -8.62 -8.84 -10.40
CA ILE A 572 -10.08 -9.05 -10.43
C ILE A 572 -10.56 -10.20 -9.53
N PHE A 573 -9.96 -11.39 -9.65
CA PHE A 573 -10.27 -12.52 -8.78
C PHE A 573 -9.25 -12.59 -7.62
N ALA A 574 -9.46 -11.73 -6.62
CA ALA A 574 -8.53 -11.54 -5.53
C ALA A 574 -8.37 -12.79 -4.63
N SER A 575 -9.35 -13.72 -4.56
CA SER A 575 -9.21 -15.00 -3.82
C SER A 575 -7.88 -15.72 -4.07
N ALA A 576 -7.44 -15.77 -5.34
CA ALA A 576 -6.20 -16.43 -5.78
C ALA A 576 -4.91 -15.82 -5.19
N HIS A 577 -5.01 -14.68 -4.51
CA HIS A 577 -3.90 -13.92 -3.94
C HIS A 577 -3.78 -14.08 -2.43
N HIS A 578 -4.60 -14.92 -1.80
CA HIS A 578 -4.62 -15.03 -0.34
C HIS A 578 -3.46 -15.85 0.28
N ALA A 579 -2.48 -16.29 -0.51
CA ALA A 579 -1.30 -16.96 0.06
C ALA A 579 -0.49 -16.01 0.96
N LEU A 580 -0.02 -16.52 2.10
CA LEU A 580 0.85 -15.76 3.01
C LEU A 580 2.12 -15.27 2.29
N ASP A 581 2.61 -14.12 2.73
CA ASP A 581 3.76 -13.47 2.11
C ASP A 581 5.05 -14.31 2.16
N PRO A 582 5.97 -14.14 1.20
CA PRO A 582 7.32 -14.72 1.28
C PRO A 582 8.12 -14.05 2.42
N PRO A 583 9.34 -14.54 2.73
CA PRO A 583 10.21 -13.87 3.69
C PRO A 583 10.52 -12.43 3.25
N TYR A 584 10.18 -11.44 4.09
CA TYR A 584 10.53 -10.04 3.87
C TYR A 584 12.06 -9.89 3.64
N PRO A 585 12.53 -9.09 2.66
CA PRO A 585 11.81 -8.12 1.83
C PRO A 585 11.36 -8.64 0.45
N GLU A 586 11.24 -9.96 0.26
CA GLU A 586 10.69 -10.51 -0.98
C GLU A 586 9.19 -10.15 -1.14
N GLN A 587 8.68 -10.27 -2.38
CA GLN A 587 7.25 -10.20 -2.70
C GLN A 587 6.91 -11.36 -3.64
N HIS A 588 5.63 -11.76 -3.70
CA HIS A 588 5.16 -12.71 -4.71
C HIS A 588 5.39 -12.17 -6.14
N PRO A 589 5.53 -13.07 -7.13
CA PRO A 589 5.62 -12.65 -8.53
C PRO A 589 4.40 -11.84 -8.98
N ARG A 590 4.58 -11.02 -10.02
CA ARG A 590 3.47 -10.27 -10.64
C ARG A 590 2.45 -11.24 -11.26
N PRO A 591 1.13 -11.05 -11.04
CA PRO A 591 0.07 -11.84 -11.67
C PRO A 591 0.02 -11.65 -13.19
N THR A 592 0.79 -12.47 -13.88
CA THR A 592 1.03 -12.36 -15.32
C THR A 592 -0.07 -13.07 -16.10
N GLY A 593 -0.80 -12.34 -16.95
CA GLY A 593 -1.92 -12.86 -17.73
C GLY A 593 -3.24 -13.00 -16.96
N MET A 594 -3.42 -12.22 -15.90
CA MET A 594 -4.71 -12.03 -15.20
C MET A 594 -5.30 -10.65 -15.51
N GLN A 595 -6.62 -10.53 -15.39
CA GLN A 595 -7.30 -9.23 -15.46
C GLN A 595 -6.99 -8.38 -14.23
N ALA A 596 -6.61 -7.13 -14.45
CA ALA A 596 -6.31 -6.17 -13.40
C ALA A 596 -6.46 -4.74 -13.96
N TYR A 597 -7.13 -3.87 -13.21
CA TYR A 597 -7.46 -2.51 -13.64
C TYR A 597 -6.92 -1.46 -12.67
N SER A 598 -6.60 -0.28 -13.18
CA SER A 598 -6.20 0.89 -12.40
C SER A 598 -7.27 1.97 -12.55
N GLY A 599 -7.56 2.72 -11.49
CA GLY A 599 -8.54 3.80 -11.53
C GLY A 599 -10.01 3.36 -11.37
N VAL A 600 -10.22 2.21 -10.70
CA VAL A 600 -11.51 1.63 -10.30
C VAL A 600 -11.55 1.68 -8.77
N CYS A 601 -12.69 2.04 -8.15
CA CYS A 601 -12.71 2.36 -6.72
C CYS A 601 -13.82 1.76 -5.84
N GLY A 602 -14.90 1.25 -6.42
CA GLY A 602 -15.99 0.62 -5.69
C GLY A 602 -16.69 -0.38 -6.59
N GLN A 603 -17.22 -1.45 -6.02
CA GLN A 603 -17.87 -2.53 -6.76
C GLN A 603 -18.85 -3.31 -5.88
N GLU A 604 -19.95 -3.78 -6.48
CA GLU A 604 -20.99 -4.58 -5.82
C GLU A 604 -21.62 -5.57 -6.80
N PHE A 605 -22.19 -6.66 -6.26
CA PHE A 605 -23.07 -7.56 -6.99
C PHE A 605 -24.52 -7.11 -6.93
N ILE A 606 -25.26 -7.30 -8.02
CA ILE A 606 -26.71 -7.07 -8.09
C ILE A 606 -27.41 -8.33 -7.57
N ASP A 607 -27.97 -8.26 -6.36
CA ASP A 607 -28.68 -9.38 -5.71
C ASP A 607 -30.04 -8.98 -5.07
N PHE A 608 -30.43 -7.72 -5.19
CA PHE A 608 -31.70 -7.21 -4.66
C PHE A 608 -32.89 -7.54 -5.58
N PRO A 609 -33.98 -8.16 -5.06
CA PRO A 609 -35.16 -8.55 -5.85
C PRO A 609 -35.89 -7.45 -6.62
N ASN A 610 -35.73 -6.17 -6.27
CA ASN A 610 -36.30 -5.06 -7.04
C ASN A 610 -35.45 -4.64 -8.25
N TRP A 611 -34.36 -5.36 -8.54
CA TRP A 611 -33.60 -5.24 -9.79
C TRP A 611 -34.04 -6.29 -10.82
N PRO A 612 -34.10 -5.94 -12.12
CA PRO A 612 -34.47 -6.86 -13.20
C PRO A 612 -33.75 -8.21 -13.16
N LYS A 613 -34.47 -9.29 -13.47
CA LYS A 613 -33.99 -10.68 -13.31
C LYS A 613 -32.73 -10.95 -14.14
N GLU A 614 -32.61 -10.34 -15.31
CA GLU A 614 -31.46 -10.42 -16.22
C GLU A 614 -30.20 -9.72 -15.69
N PHE A 615 -30.29 -9.00 -14.57
CA PHE A 615 -29.16 -8.39 -13.89
C PHE A 615 -28.70 -9.13 -12.62
N GLN A 616 -29.50 -10.06 -12.09
CA GLN A 616 -29.16 -10.78 -10.87
C GLN A 616 -27.86 -11.58 -11.04
N GLY A 617 -26.93 -11.41 -10.10
CA GLY A 617 -25.57 -12.00 -10.14
C GLY A 617 -24.55 -11.24 -11.00
N LYS A 618 -24.94 -10.17 -11.70
CA LYS A 618 -23.99 -9.27 -12.39
C LYS A 618 -23.29 -8.35 -11.40
N MET A 619 -22.16 -7.79 -11.82
CA MET A 619 -21.38 -6.85 -11.03
C MET A 619 -21.53 -5.43 -11.58
N VAL A 620 -21.53 -4.44 -10.70
CA VAL A 620 -21.37 -3.02 -11.05
C VAL A 620 -20.10 -2.50 -10.39
N LYS A 621 -19.34 -1.64 -11.07
CA LYS A 621 -18.18 -0.95 -10.49
C LYS A 621 -18.02 0.49 -10.96
N VAL A 622 -17.35 1.30 -10.17
CA VAL A 622 -17.03 2.70 -10.53
C VAL A 622 -15.59 2.86 -11.01
N ARG A 623 -15.42 3.63 -12.09
CA ARG A 623 -14.13 3.94 -12.70
C ARG A 623 -13.97 5.43 -12.95
N TYR A 624 -13.17 6.13 -12.13
CA TYR A 624 -12.86 7.54 -12.36
C TYR A 624 -11.74 7.79 -13.40
N LYS A 625 -11.02 6.75 -13.83
CA LYS A 625 -9.94 6.91 -14.82
C LYS A 625 -9.90 5.75 -15.83
N PRO A 626 -9.86 6.02 -17.14
CA PRO A 626 -9.78 7.33 -17.79
C PRO A 626 -11.14 7.96 -18.15
N THR A 627 -12.26 7.43 -17.65
CA THR A 627 -13.57 7.58 -18.33
C THR A 627 -14.79 7.96 -17.48
N ASN A 628 -14.68 8.09 -16.15
CA ASN A 628 -15.76 8.51 -15.24
C ASN A 628 -17.10 7.74 -15.40
N ARG A 629 -17.06 6.43 -15.15
CA ARG A 629 -18.16 5.50 -15.41
C ARG A 629 -18.68 4.80 -14.16
N VAL A 630 -19.95 4.43 -14.21
CA VAL A 630 -20.57 3.33 -13.46
C VAL A 630 -20.77 2.20 -14.47
N GLU A 631 -19.91 1.17 -14.45
CA GLU A 631 -19.84 0.09 -15.45
C GLU A 631 -20.66 -1.13 -14.98
N LEU A 632 -21.50 -1.70 -15.84
CA LEU A 632 -22.21 -2.98 -15.63
C LEU A 632 -21.43 -4.13 -16.30
N LEU A 633 -21.24 -5.23 -15.58
CA LEU A 633 -20.38 -6.35 -15.97
C LEU A 633 -20.98 -7.73 -15.68
N GLU A 634 -20.61 -8.72 -16.49
CA GLU A 634 -20.81 -10.13 -16.18
C GLU A 634 -19.65 -10.64 -15.30
N TRP A 635 -19.98 -11.49 -14.33
CA TRP A 635 -19.02 -12.24 -13.52
C TRP A 635 -19.01 -13.69 -14.00
N ASN A 636 -17.94 -14.07 -14.71
CA ASN A 636 -17.88 -15.32 -15.45
C ASN A 636 -16.90 -16.29 -14.80
N GLU A 637 -17.38 -17.44 -14.36
CA GLU A 637 -16.54 -18.56 -13.97
C GLU A 637 -15.92 -19.23 -15.21
N TYR A 638 -14.68 -19.69 -15.06
CA TYR A 638 -14.02 -20.58 -16.00
C TYR A 638 -13.22 -21.63 -15.20
N GLU A 639 -12.72 -22.68 -15.86
CA GLU A 639 -12.11 -23.87 -15.23
C GLU A 639 -11.17 -23.60 -14.04
N PHE A 640 -10.38 -22.52 -14.04
CA PHE A 640 -9.40 -22.21 -13.00
C PHE A 640 -9.67 -20.92 -12.20
N GLY A 641 -10.86 -20.31 -12.25
CA GLY A 641 -11.14 -19.04 -11.55
C GLY A 641 -12.28 -18.24 -12.16
N TYR A 642 -12.25 -16.92 -11.95
CA TYR A 642 -13.24 -15.98 -12.52
C TYR A 642 -12.57 -14.88 -13.33
N GLU A 643 -13.32 -14.34 -14.29
CA GLU A 643 -13.00 -13.14 -15.06
C GLU A 643 -14.26 -12.26 -15.19
N GLU A 644 -14.07 -10.94 -15.27
CA GLU A 644 -15.15 -10.00 -15.55
C GLU A 644 -15.25 -9.69 -17.05
N LYS A 645 -16.46 -9.37 -17.52
CA LYS A 645 -16.72 -8.90 -18.89
C LYS A 645 -17.63 -7.69 -18.87
N TYR A 646 -17.15 -6.57 -19.43
CA TYR A 646 -17.94 -5.34 -19.58
C TYR A 646 -19.17 -5.56 -20.48
N ILE A 647 -20.32 -5.01 -20.07
CA ILE A 647 -21.57 -5.01 -20.84
C ILE A 647 -21.88 -3.60 -21.35
N SER A 648 -22.10 -2.66 -20.44
CA SER A 648 -22.54 -1.29 -20.73
C SER A 648 -22.17 -0.34 -19.59
N ASP A 649 -22.30 0.97 -19.82
CA ASP A 649 -22.26 1.96 -18.76
C ASP A 649 -23.70 2.17 -18.25
N ILE A 650 -23.93 2.12 -16.93
CA ILE A 650 -25.18 2.59 -16.31
C ILE A 650 -25.19 4.13 -16.32
N VAL A 651 -24.03 4.73 -16.01
CA VAL A 651 -23.77 6.17 -16.06
C VAL A 651 -22.41 6.41 -16.70
N PHE A 652 -22.36 7.33 -17.66
CA PHE A 652 -21.13 7.93 -18.18
C PHE A 652 -21.24 9.45 -18.08
N SER A 653 -20.39 10.11 -17.28
CA SER A 653 -20.34 11.59 -17.28
C SER A 653 -19.46 12.11 -18.40
N LYS A 654 -19.98 13.11 -19.14
CA LYS A 654 -19.19 13.92 -20.08
C LYS A 654 -18.25 14.89 -19.36
N ASN A 655 -18.53 15.25 -18.10
CA ASN A 655 -17.65 16.13 -17.35
C ASN A 655 -16.51 15.33 -16.74
N LEU A 656 -15.29 15.86 -16.87
CA LEU A 656 -14.14 15.28 -16.21
C LEU A 656 -14.07 15.57 -14.71
N SER A 657 -14.86 16.48 -14.14
CA SER A 657 -14.86 16.73 -12.69
C SER A 657 -15.59 15.66 -11.85
N PHE A 658 -16.50 14.86 -12.42
CA PHE A 658 -17.11 13.69 -11.76
C PHE A 658 -16.06 12.63 -11.41
N ILE A 659 -15.98 12.23 -10.14
CA ILE A 659 -14.98 11.26 -9.64
C ILE A 659 -15.70 10.21 -8.77
N PRO A 660 -16.27 9.17 -9.39
CA PRO A 660 -16.93 8.13 -8.62
C PRO A 660 -15.86 7.26 -7.92
N VAL A 661 -15.79 7.37 -6.59
CA VAL A 661 -14.75 6.80 -5.71
C VAL A 661 -15.24 5.66 -4.82
N ASP A 662 -16.54 5.48 -4.65
CA ASP A 662 -17.11 4.31 -3.98
C ASP A 662 -18.53 4.03 -4.51
N LEU A 663 -19.04 2.82 -4.31
CA LEU A 663 -20.45 2.51 -4.52
C LEU A 663 -20.95 1.44 -3.54
N ARG A 664 -22.16 1.57 -3.01
CA ARG A 664 -22.78 0.57 -2.13
C ARG A 664 -24.28 0.49 -2.37
N TYR A 665 -24.85 -0.69 -2.12
CA TYR A 665 -26.30 -0.83 -1.97
C TYR A 665 -26.78 -0.29 -0.62
N GLY A 666 -27.87 0.49 -0.65
CA GLY A 666 -28.60 0.89 0.54
C GLY A 666 -29.69 -0.11 0.95
N PRO A 667 -30.26 0.04 2.15
CA PRO A 667 -31.20 -0.92 2.73
C PRO A 667 -32.49 -1.09 1.94
N THR A 668 -32.89 -0.13 1.11
CA THR A 668 -34.10 -0.19 0.27
C THR A 668 -33.86 -0.79 -1.13
N GLY A 669 -32.64 -1.26 -1.41
CA GLY A 669 -32.23 -1.85 -2.69
C GLY A 669 -31.81 -0.86 -3.77
N ALA A 670 -31.82 0.45 -3.50
CA ALA A 670 -31.17 1.43 -4.38
C ALA A 670 -29.64 1.33 -4.27
N MET A 671 -28.94 1.64 -5.37
CA MET A 671 -27.48 1.72 -5.44
C MET A 671 -27.04 3.17 -5.28
N TYR A 672 -25.97 3.41 -4.51
CA TYR A 672 -25.45 4.75 -4.25
C TYR A 672 -24.01 4.86 -4.72
N VAL A 673 -23.64 6.00 -5.31
CA VAL A 673 -22.29 6.31 -5.83
C VAL A 673 -21.73 7.54 -5.11
N CYS A 674 -20.54 7.39 -4.55
CA CYS A 674 -19.78 8.45 -3.88
C CYS A 674 -18.98 9.23 -4.93
N ASP A 675 -19.24 10.53 -5.07
CA ASP A 675 -18.56 11.43 -6.00
C ASP A 675 -17.70 12.43 -5.23
N TRP A 676 -16.38 12.22 -5.23
CA TRP A 676 -15.40 13.09 -4.59
C TRP A 676 -15.34 14.50 -5.23
N TYR A 677 -15.88 14.63 -6.45
CA TYR A 677 -15.99 15.83 -7.28
C TYR A 677 -14.82 16.82 -7.25
N ASN A 678 -13.91 16.74 -8.23
CA ASN A 678 -12.78 17.66 -8.28
C ASN A 678 -12.35 18.04 -9.70
N PRO A 679 -12.24 19.36 -10.01
CA PRO A 679 -11.60 19.85 -11.23
C PRO A 679 -10.18 19.32 -11.47
N VAL A 680 -9.43 18.98 -10.41
CA VAL A 680 -8.01 18.59 -10.45
C VAL A 680 -7.76 17.22 -9.81
N LYS A 681 -7.79 16.14 -10.61
CA LYS A 681 -7.61 14.76 -10.12
C LYS A 681 -6.16 14.31 -9.86
N GLY A 682 -5.18 14.92 -10.53
CA GLY A 682 -3.86 14.30 -10.73
C GLY A 682 -2.78 14.82 -9.78
N HIS A 683 -2.11 13.94 -9.03
CA HIS A 683 -0.98 14.34 -8.16
C HIS A 683 0.34 14.47 -8.93
N ALA A 684 0.50 13.83 -10.09
CA ALA A 684 1.73 13.91 -10.90
C ALA A 684 1.68 14.99 -11.99
N GLN A 685 0.47 15.48 -12.31
CA GLN A 685 0.23 16.43 -13.40
C GLN A 685 0.11 17.88 -12.91
N TYR A 686 -0.22 18.08 -11.63
CA TYR A 686 -0.47 19.34 -10.95
C TYR A 686 0.24 19.31 -9.59
N SER A 687 0.58 20.48 -9.04
CA SER A 687 1.05 20.60 -7.64
C SER A 687 -0.02 20.07 -6.67
N LEU A 688 0.40 19.62 -5.49
CA LEU A 688 -0.50 19.28 -4.38
C LEU A 688 -1.17 20.54 -3.77
N ARG A 689 -0.55 21.72 -3.98
CA ARG A 689 -1.01 23.06 -3.56
C ARG A 689 -1.71 23.88 -4.66
N ASP A 690 -2.04 23.26 -5.80
CA ASP A 690 -2.80 23.92 -6.88
C ASP A 690 -4.15 24.41 -6.33
N GLU A 691 -4.37 25.74 -6.32
CA GLU A 691 -5.52 26.41 -5.67
C GLU A 691 -6.87 26.01 -6.30
N ARG A 692 -6.85 25.37 -7.49
CA ARG A 692 -8.04 24.86 -8.20
C ARG A 692 -8.40 23.43 -7.82
N ARG A 693 -7.64 22.80 -6.91
CA ARG A 693 -8.09 21.59 -6.21
C ARG A 693 -9.24 21.98 -5.31
N ASP A 694 -10.44 21.57 -5.70
CA ASP A 694 -11.60 21.86 -4.88
C ASP A 694 -11.53 21.11 -3.54
N ARG A 695 -12.08 21.72 -2.49
CA ARG A 695 -12.11 21.21 -1.10
C ARG A 695 -13.48 21.40 -0.46
N LYS A 696 -14.53 21.55 -1.27
CA LYS A 696 -15.87 22.00 -0.85
C LYS A 696 -17.00 21.18 -1.45
N SER A 697 -16.79 20.57 -2.62
CA SER A 697 -17.78 19.87 -3.41
C SER A 697 -17.79 18.39 -3.09
N GLY A 698 -18.94 17.74 -3.20
CA GLY A 698 -19.07 16.35 -2.75
C GLY A 698 -20.49 15.86 -2.84
N ARG A 699 -20.72 14.75 -3.54
CA ARG A 699 -22.08 14.33 -3.90
C ARG A 699 -22.28 12.84 -3.70
N ILE A 700 -23.49 12.49 -3.33
CA ILE A 700 -23.97 11.11 -3.33
C ILE A 700 -25.09 11.01 -4.36
N TRP A 701 -24.88 10.14 -5.36
CA TRP A 701 -25.85 9.85 -6.41
C TRP A 701 -26.59 8.56 -6.11
N ARG A 702 -27.91 8.54 -6.24
CA ARG A 702 -28.79 7.37 -6.08
C ARG A 702 -29.23 6.85 -7.45
N ILE A 703 -29.08 5.56 -7.66
CA ILE A 703 -29.40 4.83 -8.89
C ILE A 703 -30.45 3.76 -8.58
N MET A 704 -31.52 3.71 -9.37
CA MET A 704 -32.58 2.71 -9.27
C MET A 704 -32.98 2.21 -10.66
N PRO A 705 -33.41 0.94 -10.83
CA PRO A 705 -34.12 0.52 -12.03
C PRO A 705 -35.40 1.34 -12.20
N LYS A 706 -35.68 1.77 -13.44
CA LYS A 706 -36.77 2.71 -13.73
C LYS A 706 -38.14 2.12 -13.38
N GLY A 707 -38.88 2.80 -12.50
CA GLY A 707 -40.19 2.35 -12.04
C GLY A 707 -40.17 1.22 -10.99
N ALA A 708 -38.99 0.77 -10.54
CA ALA A 708 -38.90 -0.15 -9.42
C ALA A 708 -39.18 0.57 -8.09
N LYS A 709 -39.91 -0.10 -7.19
CA LYS A 709 -40.23 0.46 -5.87
C LYS A 709 -39.12 0.16 -4.85
N PRO A 710 -38.89 1.05 -3.86
CA PRO A 710 -38.09 0.73 -2.68
C PRO A 710 -38.56 -0.58 -2.03
N MET A 711 -37.62 -1.39 -1.56
CA MET A 711 -37.92 -2.57 -0.74
C MET A 711 -38.05 -2.19 0.73
N ASN A 712 -38.91 -2.89 1.46
CA ASN A 712 -38.95 -2.84 2.92
C ASN A 712 -37.73 -3.61 3.47
N PRO A 713 -36.77 -2.95 4.14
CA PRO A 713 -35.62 -3.66 4.72
C PRO A 713 -36.04 -4.56 5.89
N PRO A 714 -35.35 -5.69 6.12
CA PRO A 714 -35.50 -6.46 7.34
C PRO A 714 -35.01 -5.67 8.55
N LYS A 715 -35.62 -5.89 9.72
CA LYS A 715 -35.11 -5.34 10.98
C LYS A 715 -33.78 -6.03 11.34
N ILE A 716 -32.72 -5.24 11.50
CA ILE A 716 -31.39 -5.70 11.91
C ILE A 716 -31.02 -5.15 13.29
N SER A 717 -30.97 -3.82 13.45
CA SER A 717 -30.70 -3.22 14.77
C SER A 717 -31.77 -3.63 15.79
N GLY A 718 -31.32 -4.18 16.93
CA GLY A 718 -32.20 -4.67 17.99
C GLY A 718 -33.08 -5.86 17.58
N ALA A 719 -32.67 -6.65 16.58
CA ALA A 719 -33.22 -7.98 16.31
C ALA A 719 -32.60 -9.03 17.26
N ASN A 720 -33.35 -10.10 17.56
CA ASN A 720 -32.84 -11.21 18.39
C ASN A 720 -32.01 -12.21 17.55
N ILE A 721 -31.34 -13.16 18.22
CA ILE A 721 -30.44 -14.14 17.58
C ILE A 721 -31.16 -14.91 16.47
N GLU A 722 -32.36 -15.44 16.72
CA GLU A 722 -33.13 -16.21 15.74
C GLU A 722 -33.51 -15.39 14.50
N GLN A 723 -33.91 -14.13 14.72
CA GLN A 723 -34.21 -13.19 13.64
C GLN A 723 -32.97 -12.94 12.77
N LEU A 724 -31.82 -12.66 13.38
CA LEU A 724 -30.56 -12.41 12.67
C LEU A 724 -30.05 -13.67 11.92
N LEU A 725 -30.13 -14.85 12.55
CA LEU A 725 -29.80 -16.12 11.90
C LEU A 725 -30.72 -16.41 10.71
N ASN A 726 -32.02 -16.08 10.80
CA ASN A 726 -32.92 -16.21 9.66
C ASN A 726 -32.56 -15.27 8.49
N LEU A 727 -31.97 -14.10 8.75
CA LEU A 727 -31.46 -13.23 7.68
C LEU A 727 -30.28 -13.84 6.91
N LEU A 728 -29.56 -14.83 7.47
CA LEU A 728 -28.54 -15.57 6.74
C LEU A 728 -29.11 -16.40 5.57
N LYS A 729 -30.43 -16.63 5.53
CA LYS A 729 -31.10 -17.32 4.41
C LYS A 729 -31.39 -16.41 3.20
N ARG A 730 -31.19 -15.09 3.33
CA ARG A 730 -31.53 -14.08 2.30
C ARG A 730 -30.58 -14.12 1.10
N PRO A 731 -31.08 -13.88 -0.14
CA PRO A 731 -30.21 -13.73 -1.30
C PRO A 731 -29.28 -12.52 -1.16
N GLU A 732 -29.77 -11.40 -0.63
CA GLU A 732 -29.03 -10.14 -0.55
C GLU A 732 -27.83 -10.24 0.40
N TYR A 733 -26.62 -10.17 -0.16
CA TYR A 733 -25.37 -10.25 0.58
C TYR A 733 -25.25 -9.15 1.64
N ARG A 734 -25.73 -7.93 1.36
CA ARG A 734 -25.64 -6.82 2.31
C ARG A 734 -26.49 -7.01 3.57
N TYR A 735 -27.67 -7.63 3.48
CA TYR A 735 -28.42 -8.02 4.68
C TYR A 735 -27.69 -9.11 5.49
N ARG A 736 -27.10 -10.11 4.82
CA ARG A 736 -26.27 -11.14 5.48
C ARG A 736 -25.05 -10.53 6.18
N TYR A 737 -24.38 -9.59 5.51
CA TYR A 737 -23.22 -8.84 6.02
C TYR A 737 -23.57 -8.03 7.29
N TRP A 738 -24.63 -7.23 7.26
CA TRP A 738 -25.07 -6.44 8.42
C TRP A 738 -25.59 -7.33 9.55
N ALA A 739 -26.29 -8.43 9.25
CA ALA A 739 -26.73 -9.39 10.28
C ALA A 739 -25.53 -10.06 10.99
N LYS A 740 -24.50 -10.49 10.24
CA LYS A 740 -23.26 -11.04 10.82
C LYS A 740 -22.51 -10.03 11.69
N ARG A 741 -22.52 -8.74 11.31
CA ARG A 741 -21.93 -7.67 12.13
C ARG A 741 -22.62 -7.60 13.50
N GLU A 742 -23.95 -7.58 13.57
CA GLU A 742 -24.67 -7.61 14.85
C GLU A 742 -24.39 -8.91 15.63
N ILE A 743 -24.42 -10.07 14.96
CA ILE A 743 -24.13 -11.37 15.58
C ILE A 743 -22.73 -11.39 16.22
N ARG A 744 -21.71 -10.80 15.58
CA ARG A 744 -20.31 -10.80 16.07
C ARG A 744 -20.13 -10.12 17.44
N GLU A 745 -20.99 -9.16 17.74
CA GLU A 745 -21.00 -8.39 18.99
C GLU A 745 -21.80 -9.10 20.12
N MET A 746 -22.47 -10.21 19.81
CA MET A 746 -23.23 -11.00 20.79
C MET A 746 -22.35 -12.02 21.54
N ILE A 747 -22.89 -12.54 22.66
CA ILE A 747 -22.25 -13.57 23.49
C ILE A 747 -22.10 -14.88 22.67
N PRO A 748 -20.87 -15.33 22.34
CA PRO A 748 -20.63 -16.46 21.45
C PRO A 748 -21.34 -17.74 21.87
N GLU A 749 -21.37 -18.05 23.15
CA GLU A 749 -21.96 -19.28 23.71
C GLU A 749 -23.47 -19.32 23.49
N LYS A 750 -24.16 -18.18 23.61
CA LYS A 750 -25.60 -18.07 23.36
C LYS A 750 -25.92 -18.20 21.87
N VAL A 751 -25.13 -17.56 21.01
CA VAL A 751 -25.29 -17.70 19.56
C VAL A 751 -25.00 -19.12 19.12
N LYS A 752 -24.01 -19.81 19.71
CA LYS A 752 -23.68 -21.20 19.37
C LYS A 752 -24.89 -22.11 19.51
N ILE A 753 -25.61 -22.05 20.64
CA ILE A 753 -26.78 -22.90 20.90
C ILE A 753 -27.87 -22.67 19.83
N ALA A 754 -28.15 -21.42 19.51
CA ALA A 754 -29.11 -21.06 18.46
C ALA A 754 -28.65 -21.49 17.07
N LEU A 755 -27.37 -21.32 16.75
CA LEU A 755 -26.77 -21.67 15.46
C LEU A 755 -26.67 -23.18 15.24
N ASP A 756 -26.33 -23.96 16.28
CA ASP A 756 -26.34 -25.42 16.26
C ASP A 756 -27.75 -25.93 15.89
N ARG A 757 -28.80 -25.39 16.55
CA ARG A 757 -30.21 -25.68 16.23
C ARG A 757 -30.56 -25.27 14.81
N TRP A 758 -30.28 -24.01 14.44
CA TRP A 758 -30.60 -23.47 13.12
C TRP A 758 -30.00 -24.30 11.99
N VAL A 759 -28.78 -24.82 12.16
CA VAL A 759 -28.14 -25.75 11.21
C VAL A 759 -28.89 -27.08 11.14
N SER A 760 -29.31 -27.65 12.27
CA SER A 760 -30.07 -28.92 12.31
C SER A 760 -31.48 -28.80 11.72
N GLU A 761 -32.05 -27.59 11.66
CA GLU A 761 -33.37 -27.27 11.10
C GLU A 761 -33.31 -26.81 9.63
N LEU A 762 -32.13 -26.84 8.99
CA LEU A 762 -32.02 -26.56 7.55
C LEU A 762 -32.62 -27.72 6.73
N ASP A 763 -33.52 -27.38 5.82
CA ASP A 763 -34.20 -28.34 4.93
C ASP A 763 -33.28 -28.76 3.75
N PRO A 764 -32.84 -30.04 3.69
CA PRO A 764 -31.93 -30.51 2.64
C PRO A 764 -32.54 -30.56 1.23
N SER A 765 -33.87 -30.41 1.09
CA SER A 765 -34.54 -30.37 -0.20
C SER A 765 -34.45 -29.01 -0.91
N LYS A 766 -33.99 -27.96 -0.21
CA LYS A 766 -33.88 -26.60 -0.76
C LYS A 766 -32.59 -26.42 -1.56
N GLU A 767 -32.69 -25.85 -2.75
CA GLU A 767 -31.55 -25.49 -3.62
C GLU A 767 -30.43 -24.76 -2.88
N GLN A 768 -30.79 -23.86 -1.96
CA GLN A 768 -29.86 -23.04 -1.18
C GLN A 768 -29.30 -23.72 0.07
N PHE A 769 -29.62 -24.99 0.34
CA PHE A 769 -29.19 -25.71 1.56
C PHE A 769 -27.68 -25.62 1.83
N ARG A 770 -26.85 -25.94 0.83
CA ARG A 770 -25.39 -25.84 0.95
C ARG A 770 -24.89 -24.41 1.16
N HIS A 771 -25.57 -23.43 0.57
CA HIS A 771 -25.25 -22.03 0.80
C HIS A 771 -25.54 -21.62 2.25
N HIS A 772 -26.69 -22.01 2.79
CA HIS A 772 -27.05 -21.76 4.20
C HIS A 772 -26.11 -22.47 5.18
N GLN A 773 -25.65 -23.69 4.88
CA GLN A 773 -24.61 -24.38 5.65
C GLN A 773 -23.27 -23.63 5.64
N VAL A 774 -22.86 -23.08 4.49
CA VAL A 774 -21.65 -22.23 4.37
C VAL A 774 -21.80 -20.93 5.17
N GLU A 775 -22.99 -20.30 5.16
CA GLU A 775 -23.28 -19.14 6.00
C GLU A 775 -23.15 -19.44 7.50
N ALA A 776 -23.62 -20.60 7.95
CA ALA A 776 -23.41 -21.05 9.33
C ALA A 776 -21.93 -21.29 9.64
N MET A 777 -21.20 -22.01 8.78
CA MET A 777 -19.76 -22.27 8.93
C MET A 777 -18.98 -20.97 9.14
N TRP A 778 -19.24 -19.97 8.30
CA TRP A 778 -18.66 -18.64 8.45
C TRP A 778 -19.10 -17.91 9.73
N THR A 779 -20.36 -18.08 10.15
CA THR A 779 -20.90 -17.45 11.38
C THR A 779 -20.26 -18.05 12.64
N TYR A 780 -19.93 -19.35 12.67
CA TYR A 780 -19.09 -19.91 13.74
C TYR A 780 -17.71 -19.22 13.77
N ARG A 781 -17.05 -19.08 12.61
CA ARG A 781 -15.71 -18.47 12.54
C ARG A 781 -15.70 -17.02 13.04
N ASN A 782 -16.71 -16.22 12.69
CA ASN A 782 -16.90 -14.83 13.17
C ASN A 782 -16.97 -14.69 14.71
N LEU A 783 -17.26 -15.78 15.42
CA LEU A 783 -17.43 -15.83 16.87
C LEU A 783 -16.26 -16.50 17.59
N GLU A 784 -15.16 -16.79 16.89
CA GLU A 784 -14.06 -17.67 17.34
C GLU A 784 -14.50 -19.11 17.68
N LEU A 785 -15.66 -19.51 17.15
CA LEU A 785 -16.19 -20.87 17.27
C LEU A 785 -15.76 -21.73 16.08
N LYS A 786 -16.03 -23.03 16.19
CA LYS A 786 -15.74 -24.04 15.18
C LYS A 786 -16.81 -25.12 15.16
N ASN A 787 -17.15 -25.60 13.96
CA ASN A 787 -17.98 -26.78 13.77
C ASN A 787 -17.26 -27.71 12.79
N THR A 788 -16.48 -28.66 13.33
CA THR A 788 -15.63 -29.55 12.55
C THR A 788 -16.41 -30.59 11.75
N GLU A 789 -17.61 -30.98 12.21
CA GLU A 789 -18.44 -31.94 11.47
C GLU A 789 -19.12 -31.28 10.28
N LEU A 790 -19.64 -30.06 10.44
CA LEU A 790 -20.14 -29.26 9.32
C LEU A 790 -19.03 -28.99 8.28
N LEU A 791 -17.80 -28.70 8.73
CA LEU A 791 -16.64 -28.57 7.84
C LEU A 791 -16.36 -29.88 7.06
N LYS A 792 -16.36 -31.03 7.74
CA LYS A 792 -16.16 -32.36 7.10
C LYS A 792 -17.28 -32.74 6.13
N GLU A 793 -18.51 -32.28 6.38
CA GLU A 793 -19.65 -32.47 5.48
C GLU A 793 -19.50 -31.60 4.23
N LEU A 794 -19.27 -30.30 4.42
CA LEU A 794 -19.12 -29.34 3.32
C LEU A 794 -17.94 -29.66 2.41
N LEU A 795 -16.82 -30.18 2.96
CA LEU A 795 -15.67 -30.67 2.16
C LEU A 795 -15.98 -31.87 1.26
N LYS A 796 -17.13 -32.53 1.42
CA LYS A 796 -17.53 -33.73 0.66
C LYS A 796 -18.84 -33.55 -0.12
N CYS A 797 -19.49 -32.40 -0.01
CA CYS A 797 -20.80 -32.19 -0.63
C CYS A 797 -20.72 -32.08 -2.15
N GLU A 798 -21.86 -32.26 -2.80
CA GLU A 798 -22.03 -32.19 -4.25
C GLU A 798 -21.71 -30.80 -4.84
N ASN A 799 -21.86 -29.73 -4.05
CA ASN A 799 -21.62 -28.36 -4.49
C ASN A 799 -20.14 -27.95 -4.35
N TYR A 800 -19.43 -27.83 -5.47
CA TYR A 800 -17.99 -27.49 -5.46
C TYR A 800 -17.67 -26.11 -4.89
N HIS A 801 -18.55 -25.11 -4.97
CA HIS A 801 -18.31 -23.82 -4.33
C HIS A 801 -18.36 -23.93 -2.80
N ALA A 802 -19.29 -24.74 -2.29
CA ALA A 802 -19.37 -25.05 -0.86
C ALA A 802 -18.13 -25.86 -0.40
N ARG A 803 -17.65 -26.81 -1.22
CA ARG A 803 -16.34 -27.48 -1.00
C ARG A 803 -15.18 -26.48 -0.99
N ALA A 804 -15.16 -25.48 -1.86
CA ALA A 804 -14.11 -24.46 -1.92
C ALA A 804 -14.13 -23.53 -0.70
N ALA A 805 -15.30 -23.03 -0.32
CA ALA A 805 -15.49 -22.23 0.90
C ALA A 805 -15.09 -23.01 2.17
N ALA A 806 -15.31 -24.32 2.18
CA ALA A 806 -14.88 -25.23 3.24
C ALA A 806 -13.35 -25.48 3.22
N ALA A 807 -12.76 -25.69 2.04
CA ALA A 807 -11.30 -25.80 1.88
C ALA A 807 -10.58 -24.54 2.36
N LYS A 808 -11.16 -23.35 2.15
CA LYS A 808 -10.67 -22.08 2.74
C LYS A 808 -10.58 -22.16 4.27
N GLN A 809 -11.56 -22.75 4.96
CA GLN A 809 -11.55 -22.84 6.43
C GLN A 809 -10.48 -23.77 7.00
N LEU A 810 -9.85 -24.63 6.19
CA LEU A 810 -8.67 -25.41 6.63
C LEU A 810 -7.51 -24.49 7.06
N ARG A 811 -7.42 -23.25 6.55
CA ARG A 811 -6.49 -22.21 7.03
C ARG A 811 -6.56 -21.99 8.55
N HIS A 812 -7.75 -22.12 9.15
CA HIS A 812 -8.03 -21.80 10.54
C HIS A 812 -8.29 -23.06 11.39
N TRP A 813 -8.97 -24.06 10.82
CA TRP A 813 -9.49 -25.22 11.57
C TRP A 813 -8.72 -26.53 11.36
N HIS A 814 -7.71 -26.58 10.47
CA HIS A 814 -6.88 -27.79 10.23
C HIS A 814 -6.30 -28.38 11.52
N GLN A 815 -5.75 -27.53 12.40
CA GLN A 815 -5.17 -27.95 13.69
C GLN A 815 -6.16 -28.59 14.68
N TYR A 816 -7.47 -28.45 14.46
CA TYR A 816 -8.52 -29.06 15.29
C TYR A 816 -9.07 -30.37 14.70
N LEU A 817 -8.49 -30.86 13.60
CA LEU A 817 -8.91 -32.06 12.89
C LEU A 817 -7.83 -33.14 12.99
N SER A 818 -8.14 -34.27 13.64
CA SER A 818 -7.22 -35.43 13.72
C SER A 818 -6.83 -35.98 12.34
N ASN A 819 -7.70 -35.83 11.34
CA ASN A 819 -7.45 -36.17 9.94
C ASN A 819 -7.32 -34.92 9.02
N GLY A 820 -6.86 -33.79 9.57
CA GLY A 820 -6.75 -32.52 8.83
C GLY A 820 -5.88 -32.61 7.57
N ASN A 821 -4.78 -33.39 7.61
CA ASN A 821 -3.93 -33.63 6.45
C ASN A 821 -4.64 -34.43 5.34
N ASP A 822 -5.45 -35.43 5.69
CA ASP A 822 -6.20 -36.23 4.70
C ASP A 822 -7.28 -35.40 4.02
N LEU A 823 -7.93 -34.51 4.77
CA LEU A 823 -8.94 -33.58 4.26
C LEU A 823 -8.31 -32.54 3.33
N LEU A 824 -7.13 -32.02 3.68
CA LEU A 824 -6.35 -31.13 2.82
C LEU A 824 -5.85 -31.82 1.54
N GLU A 825 -5.34 -33.06 1.64
CA GLU A 825 -4.90 -33.81 0.45
C GLU A 825 -6.09 -34.19 -0.45
N LYS A 826 -7.29 -34.41 0.10
CA LYS A 826 -8.51 -34.60 -0.69
C LYS A 826 -8.92 -33.33 -1.43
N ALA A 827 -8.98 -32.18 -0.74
CA ALA A 827 -9.29 -30.90 -1.37
C ALA A 827 -8.25 -30.50 -2.44
N ALA A 828 -6.97 -30.81 -2.23
CA ALA A 828 -5.89 -30.62 -3.20
C ALA A 828 -5.97 -31.52 -4.45
N LYS A 829 -6.82 -32.57 -4.42
CA LYS A 829 -7.10 -33.52 -5.51
C LYS A 829 -8.52 -33.42 -6.06
N ASP A 830 -9.29 -32.44 -5.61
CA ASP A 830 -10.67 -32.24 -6.05
C ASP A 830 -10.75 -32.06 -7.57
N GLU A 831 -11.81 -32.54 -8.20
CA GLU A 831 -12.06 -32.34 -9.63
C GLU A 831 -12.06 -30.84 -9.98
N ASN A 832 -12.69 -30.02 -9.15
CA ASN A 832 -12.87 -28.60 -9.39
C ASN A 832 -11.63 -27.80 -8.93
N ALA A 833 -11.15 -26.91 -9.81
CA ALA A 833 -9.92 -26.18 -9.56
C ALA A 833 -10.05 -25.08 -8.49
N LEU A 834 -11.25 -24.58 -8.17
CA LEU A 834 -11.45 -23.61 -7.08
C LEU A 834 -11.20 -24.26 -5.72
N VAL A 835 -11.65 -25.50 -5.52
CA VAL A 835 -11.39 -26.28 -4.30
C VAL A 835 -9.88 -26.55 -4.17
N ARG A 836 -9.23 -26.93 -5.27
CA ARG A 836 -7.77 -27.07 -5.32
C ARG A 836 -7.05 -25.75 -5.02
N MET A 837 -7.52 -24.63 -5.55
CA MET A 837 -6.94 -23.30 -5.31
C MET A 837 -6.97 -22.95 -3.83
N GLU A 838 -8.12 -23.12 -3.18
CA GLU A 838 -8.29 -22.87 -1.75
C GLU A 838 -7.44 -23.83 -0.90
N ALA A 839 -7.28 -25.09 -1.29
CA ALA A 839 -6.36 -26.03 -0.66
C ALA A 839 -4.88 -25.60 -0.80
N ALA A 840 -4.45 -25.15 -1.98
CA ALA A 840 -3.09 -24.61 -2.18
C ALA A 840 -2.84 -23.39 -1.28
N ILE A 841 -3.81 -22.48 -1.16
CA ILE A 841 -3.68 -21.33 -0.27
C ILE A 841 -3.64 -21.80 1.20
N ALA A 842 -4.50 -22.74 1.60
CA ALA A 842 -4.52 -23.29 2.96
C ALA A 842 -3.17 -23.92 3.36
N CYS A 843 -2.47 -24.58 2.43
CA CYS A 843 -1.11 -25.06 2.67
C CYS A 843 -0.14 -23.96 3.15
N SER A 844 -0.28 -22.72 2.65
CA SER A 844 0.56 -21.59 3.10
C SER A 844 0.28 -21.16 4.54
N TYR A 845 -0.94 -21.31 5.05
CA TYR A 845 -1.25 -21.03 6.45
C TYR A 845 -0.80 -22.17 7.37
N ILE A 846 -0.97 -23.41 6.92
CA ILE A 846 -0.65 -24.62 7.69
C ILE A 846 0.87 -24.81 7.84
N GLY A 847 1.66 -24.57 6.78
CA GLY A 847 3.11 -24.43 6.90
C GLY A 847 3.87 -25.69 7.37
N THR A 848 3.30 -26.88 7.24
CA THR A 848 3.92 -28.17 7.59
C THR A 848 4.65 -28.81 6.40
N LYS A 849 5.45 -29.86 6.65
CA LYS A 849 6.16 -30.56 5.55
C LYS A 849 5.16 -31.32 4.68
N GLU A 850 4.06 -31.77 5.26
CA GLU A 850 2.93 -32.42 4.62
C GLU A 850 2.23 -31.45 3.68
N ALA A 851 1.96 -30.21 4.12
CA ALA A 851 1.40 -29.15 3.28
C ALA A 851 2.31 -28.81 2.08
N PHE A 852 3.64 -28.77 2.28
CA PHE A 852 4.61 -28.63 1.18
C PHE A 852 4.57 -29.82 0.21
N ASN A 853 4.51 -31.05 0.72
CA ASN A 853 4.42 -32.25 -0.12
C ASN A 853 3.10 -32.31 -0.92
N ILE A 854 1.99 -31.81 -0.35
CA ILE A 854 0.71 -31.65 -1.04
C ILE A 854 0.83 -30.62 -2.17
N LEU A 855 1.38 -29.42 -1.90
CA LEU A 855 1.65 -28.41 -2.94
C LEU A 855 2.52 -28.96 -4.08
N LYS A 856 3.56 -29.74 -3.78
CA LYS A 856 4.40 -30.41 -4.78
C LYS A 856 3.58 -31.38 -5.65
N LYS A 857 2.72 -32.22 -5.05
CA LYS A 857 1.81 -33.13 -5.79
C LYS A 857 0.87 -32.34 -6.71
N MET A 858 0.36 -31.19 -6.26
CA MET A 858 -0.60 -30.39 -7.04
C MET A 858 -0.07 -29.88 -8.39
N ILE A 859 1.26 -29.74 -8.53
CA ILE A 859 1.92 -29.30 -9.77
C ILE A 859 1.64 -30.27 -10.93
N THR A 860 1.40 -31.55 -10.65
CA THR A 860 1.16 -32.58 -11.67
C THR A 860 -0.29 -32.66 -12.13
N TYR A 861 -1.23 -31.94 -11.49
CA TYR A 861 -2.61 -31.81 -11.97
C TYR A 861 -2.73 -30.60 -12.92
N PRO A 862 -3.74 -30.57 -13.81
CA PRO A 862 -4.03 -29.40 -14.63
C PRO A 862 -4.13 -28.14 -13.77
N ASN A 863 -3.27 -27.16 -14.04
CA ASN A 863 -3.26 -25.87 -13.36
C ASN A 863 -2.87 -24.78 -14.36
N GLU A 864 -3.71 -23.74 -14.45
CA GLU A 864 -3.42 -22.51 -15.20
C GLU A 864 -3.86 -21.25 -14.42
N LYS A 865 -3.47 -20.07 -14.93
CA LYS A 865 -3.88 -18.74 -14.44
C LYS A 865 -3.89 -18.65 -12.91
N HIS A 866 -5.07 -18.49 -12.29
CA HIS A 866 -5.26 -18.25 -10.86
C HIS A 866 -4.84 -19.45 -9.98
N LEU A 867 -5.13 -20.69 -10.39
CA LEU A 867 -4.67 -21.88 -9.66
C LEU A 867 -3.13 -22.00 -9.70
N SER A 868 -2.50 -21.86 -10.87
CA SER A 868 -1.02 -21.88 -10.95
C SER A 868 -0.38 -20.80 -10.09
N TYR A 869 -0.97 -19.58 -10.10
CA TYR A 869 -0.48 -18.48 -9.28
C TYR A 869 -0.57 -18.80 -7.80
N SER A 870 -1.74 -19.26 -7.32
CA SER A 870 -1.96 -19.66 -5.93
C SER A 870 -0.97 -20.73 -5.45
N ILE A 871 -0.66 -21.72 -6.30
CA ILE A 871 0.37 -22.74 -6.04
C ILE A 871 1.76 -22.09 -5.95
N ILE A 872 2.14 -21.23 -6.90
CA ILE A 872 3.45 -20.55 -6.93
C ILE A 872 3.63 -19.64 -5.70
N THR A 873 2.61 -18.88 -5.31
CA THR A 873 2.65 -17.98 -4.14
C THR A 873 2.63 -18.76 -2.83
N ALA A 874 1.85 -19.84 -2.73
CA ALA A 874 1.87 -20.71 -1.56
C ALA A 874 3.23 -21.40 -1.36
N LEU A 875 3.88 -21.87 -2.45
CA LEU A 875 5.25 -22.38 -2.41
C LEU A 875 6.28 -21.30 -2.01
N GLY A 876 6.05 -20.05 -2.38
CA GLY A 876 6.89 -18.90 -2.03
C GLY A 876 6.73 -18.40 -0.59
N SER A 877 5.59 -18.64 0.04
CA SER A 877 5.24 -18.15 1.38
C SER A 877 6.28 -18.49 2.46
N LYS A 878 6.51 -17.57 3.41
CA LYS A 878 7.51 -17.69 4.50
C LYS A 878 7.42 -19.00 5.27
N THR A 879 6.20 -19.49 5.49
CA THR A 879 5.87 -20.73 6.21
C THR A 879 6.28 -21.99 5.46
N ILE A 880 6.21 -21.99 4.11
CA ILE A 880 6.57 -23.11 3.24
C ILE A 880 8.01 -23.00 2.73
N ARG A 881 8.56 -21.78 2.60
CA ARG A 881 9.92 -21.50 2.11
C ARG A 881 11.00 -22.28 2.85
N LYS A 882 10.81 -22.54 4.15
CA LYS A 882 11.73 -23.33 4.99
C LYS A 882 11.96 -24.77 4.53
N PHE A 883 11.18 -25.28 3.58
CA PHE A 883 11.26 -26.66 3.09
C PHE A 883 11.98 -26.84 1.74
N TRP A 884 12.41 -25.76 1.08
CA TRP A 884 13.13 -25.79 -0.21
C TRP A 884 13.94 -24.50 -0.44
N ASP A 885 15.03 -24.56 -1.21
CA ASP A 885 15.91 -23.41 -1.53
C ASP A 885 15.75 -22.99 -3.01
N PRO A 886 15.54 -21.69 -3.36
CA PRO A 886 15.44 -21.29 -4.77
C PRO A 886 16.75 -21.46 -5.56
N LYS A 887 17.91 -21.52 -4.89
CA LYS A 887 19.23 -21.72 -5.50
C LYS A 887 19.40 -23.17 -5.98
N ASN A 888 18.89 -24.13 -5.21
CA ASN A 888 19.04 -25.56 -5.49
C ASN A 888 17.80 -26.21 -6.14
N VAL A 889 16.72 -25.44 -6.36
CA VAL A 889 15.41 -25.96 -6.82
C VAL A 889 15.49 -26.83 -8.08
N ASN A 890 16.37 -26.52 -9.04
CA ASN A 890 16.53 -27.34 -10.26
C ASN A 890 17.01 -28.78 -9.98
N ARG A 891 17.76 -28.99 -8.89
CA ARG A 891 18.32 -30.28 -8.48
C ARG A 891 17.37 -31.03 -7.54
N GLU A 892 16.77 -30.32 -6.59
CA GLU A 892 16.00 -30.93 -5.48
C GLU A 892 14.50 -31.04 -5.81
N HIS A 893 13.97 -30.13 -6.63
CA HIS A 893 12.56 -29.99 -6.96
C HIS A 893 12.35 -29.54 -8.42
N PRO A 894 12.79 -30.34 -9.42
CA PRO A 894 12.71 -29.96 -10.83
C PRO A 894 11.28 -29.59 -11.28
N GLU A 895 10.26 -30.21 -10.70
CA GLU A 895 8.85 -29.87 -10.94
C GLU A 895 8.49 -28.42 -10.51
N ILE A 896 9.01 -27.94 -9.37
CA ILE A 896 8.84 -26.56 -8.90
C ILE A 896 9.61 -25.61 -9.83
N ALA A 897 10.83 -25.99 -10.21
CA ALA A 897 11.66 -25.21 -11.12
C ALA A 897 10.99 -25.02 -12.50
N GLN A 898 10.40 -26.08 -13.05
CA GLN A 898 9.69 -26.04 -14.32
C GLN A 898 8.45 -25.14 -14.28
N LEU A 899 7.63 -25.23 -13.22
CA LEU A 899 6.46 -24.37 -13.01
C LEU A 899 6.85 -22.88 -12.96
N ILE A 900 7.87 -22.55 -12.16
CA ILE A 900 8.37 -21.17 -12.03
C ILE A 900 8.98 -20.69 -13.35
N SER A 901 9.72 -21.54 -14.06
CA SER A 901 10.31 -21.22 -15.37
C SER A 901 9.24 -20.91 -16.42
N LYS A 902 8.21 -21.76 -16.54
CA LYS A 902 7.05 -21.55 -17.43
C LYS A 902 6.36 -20.20 -17.15
N SER A 903 6.16 -19.87 -15.87
CA SER A 903 5.61 -18.57 -15.46
C SER A 903 6.51 -17.39 -15.84
N LYS A 904 7.83 -17.48 -15.61
CA LYS A 904 8.81 -16.44 -15.99
C LYS A 904 8.89 -16.24 -17.50
N GLN A 905 8.89 -17.30 -18.29
CA GLN A 905 8.90 -17.22 -19.75
C GLN A 905 7.64 -16.51 -20.28
N LYS A 906 6.46 -16.85 -19.76
CA LYS A 906 5.19 -16.17 -20.09
C LYS A 906 5.24 -14.68 -19.73
N GLN A 907 5.87 -14.32 -18.61
CA GLN A 907 6.08 -12.92 -18.23
C GLN A 907 7.00 -12.18 -19.21
N ILE A 908 8.17 -12.77 -19.55
CA ILE A 908 9.12 -12.19 -20.50
C ILE A 908 8.45 -11.93 -21.85
N GLN A 909 7.67 -12.89 -22.38
CA GLN A 909 6.92 -12.73 -23.62
C GLN A 909 5.88 -11.60 -23.55
N GLN A 910 5.15 -11.46 -22.43
CA GLN A 910 4.19 -10.37 -22.24
C GLN A 910 4.87 -8.99 -22.09
N ASP A 911 5.97 -8.91 -21.35
CA ASP A 911 6.71 -7.67 -21.15
C ASP A 911 7.37 -7.21 -22.46
N LEU A 912 7.94 -8.14 -23.25
CA LEU A 912 8.40 -7.87 -24.62
C LEU A 912 7.24 -7.38 -25.52
N SER A 913 6.07 -8.04 -25.47
CA SER A 913 4.89 -7.62 -26.24
C SER A 913 4.42 -6.21 -25.87
N LYS A 914 4.42 -5.85 -24.57
CA LYS A 914 4.10 -4.49 -24.10
C LYS A 914 5.14 -3.47 -24.54
N GLN A 915 6.43 -3.78 -24.45
CA GLN A 915 7.51 -2.91 -24.94
C GLN A 915 7.39 -2.68 -26.45
N ASN A 916 7.17 -3.75 -27.22
CA ASN A 916 6.93 -3.71 -28.66
C ASN A 916 5.72 -2.83 -29.00
N SER A 917 4.57 -3.01 -28.32
CA SER A 917 3.38 -2.19 -28.53
C SER A 917 3.59 -0.71 -28.15
N LYS A 918 4.38 -0.44 -27.09
CA LYS A 918 4.73 0.93 -26.69
C LYS A 918 5.61 1.61 -27.74
N PHE A 919 6.59 0.89 -28.29
CA PHE A 919 7.45 1.36 -29.37
C PHE A 919 6.64 1.61 -30.65
N ASP A 920 5.77 0.67 -31.02
CA ASP A 920 4.93 0.74 -32.22
C ASP A 920 3.87 1.85 -32.18
N ARG A 921 3.66 2.50 -31.02
CA ARG A 921 2.80 3.68 -30.81
C ARG A 921 3.55 5.02 -30.81
N GLN A 922 4.88 5.02 -30.99
CA GLN A 922 5.64 6.28 -31.02
C GLN A 922 5.27 7.13 -32.25
N LYS A 923 5.16 8.46 -32.06
CA LYS A 923 4.97 9.39 -33.17
C LYS A 923 6.13 9.28 -34.17
N ASN A 924 5.82 9.40 -35.47
CA ASN A 924 6.76 9.33 -36.59
C ASN A 924 7.49 7.98 -36.76
N LEU A 925 6.91 6.87 -36.30
CA LEU A 925 7.42 5.51 -36.54
C LEU A 925 7.56 5.21 -38.05
N LEU A 926 8.77 4.91 -38.49
CA LEU A 926 9.05 4.38 -39.83
C LEU A 926 8.83 2.86 -39.79
N LYS A 927 7.90 2.35 -40.61
CA LYS A 927 7.67 0.91 -40.78
C LYS A 927 8.32 0.46 -42.09
N ILE A 928 9.14 -0.57 -42.02
CA ILE A 928 9.89 -1.12 -43.16
C ILE A 928 9.61 -2.61 -43.21
N LYS A 929 9.42 -3.14 -44.42
CA LYS A 929 9.50 -4.58 -44.69
C LYS A 929 10.67 -4.81 -45.62
N ILE A 930 11.46 -5.84 -45.33
CA ILE A 930 12.57 -6.31 -46.16
C ILE A 930 12.42 -7.82 -46.26
N LYS A 931 12.62 -8.37 -47.44
CA LYS A 931 12.72 -9.81 -47.66
C LYS A 931 13.95 -10.16 -48.47
N CYS A 932 14.38 -11.40 -48.37
CA CYS A 932 15.36 -11.96 -49.30
C CYS A 932 14.69 -12.14 -50.67
N LEU A 933 15.38 -11.79 -51.75
CA LEU A 933 15.01 -12.19 -53.10
C LEU A 933 15.45 -13.65 -53.29
N LYS A 934 14.47 -14.55 -53.34
CA LYS A 934 14.66 -16.01 -53.48
C LYS A 934 15.65 -16.33 -54.61
N GLU A 935 16.63 -17.16 -54.31
CA GLU A 935 17.70 -17.64 -55.18
C GLU A 935 18.60 -16.54 -55.78
N ARG A 936 18.57 -15.32 -55.20
CA ARG A 936 19.38 -14.17 -55.68
C ARG A 936 20.39 -13.60 -54.68
N MET A 937 20.39 -14.02 -53.41
CA MET A 937 21.26 -13.49 -52.35
C MET A 937 21.25 -11.94 -52.28
N LEU A 938 20.06 -11.35 -52.36
CA LEU A 938 19.84 -9.90 -52.29
C LEU A 938 18.70 -9.56 -51.33
N PHE A 939 18.76 -8.39 -50.72
CA PHE A 939 17.59 -7.77 -50.09
C PHE A 939 16.71 -7.14 -51.18
N ASP A 940 15.39 -7.15 -51.01
CA ASP A 940 14.47 -6.46 -51.94
C ASP A 940 14.44 -4.92 -51.75
N VAL A 941 14.97 -4.45 -50.62
CA VAL A 941 15.21 -3.04 -50.32
C VAL A 941 16.71 -2.81 -50.29
N GLU A 942 17.19 -1.88 -51.12
CA GLU A 942 18.61 -1.48 -51.16
C GLU A 942 18.89 -0.23 -50.31
N GLN A 943 17.89 0.67 -50.16
CA GLN A 943 18.02 1.92 -49.41
C GLN A 943 16.83 2.17 -48.48
N ILE A 944 17.15 2.55 -47.25
CA ILE A 944 16.22 3.07 -46.24
C ILE A 944 16.57 4.54 -45.99
N ILE A 945 15.58 5.42 -45.86
CA ILE A 945 15.78 6.82 -45.46
C ILE A 945 15.05 7.08 -44.15
N ALA A 946 15.77 7.57 -43.14
CA ALA A 946 15.22 7.90 -41.82
C ALA A 946 15.75 9.26 -41.32
N LYS A 947 15.01 9.89 -40.40
CA LYS A 947 15.46 11.08 -39.69
C LYS A 947 16.29 10.70 -38.45
N ARG A 948 17.21 11.56 -38.02
CA ARG A 948 17.95 11.42 -36.74
C ARG A 948 17.01 11.00 -35.59
N ASN A 949 17.38 9.97 -34.83
CA ASN A 949 16.58 9.41 -33.70
C ASN A 949 15.15 8.91 -34.03
N GLN A 950 14.76 8.83 -35.31
CA GLN A 950 13.42 8.35 -35.69
C GLN A 950 13.23 6.88 -35.28
N PRO A 951 12.12 6.49 -34.62
CA PRO A 951 11.87 5.09 -34.33
C PRO A 951 11.59 4.32 -35.63
N ILE A 952 12.24 3.17 -35.79
CA ILE A 952 12.12 2.26 -36.93
C ILE A 952 11.62 0.90 -36.44
N ARG A 953 10.56 0.38 -37.09
CA ARG A 953 10.13 -1.03 -37.00
C ARG A 953 10.44 -1.69 -38.34
N LEU A 954 11.44 -2.56 -38.37
CA LEU A 954 11.89 -3.28 -39.56
C LEU A 954 11.48 -4.75 -39.44
N GLU A 955 10.69 -5.23 -40.39
CA GLU A 955 10.24 -6.61 -40.50
C GLU A 955 11.07 -7.30 -41.58
N PHE A 956 11.88 -8.28 -41.19
CA PHE A 956 12.75 -9.03 -42.09
C PHE A 956 12.23 -10.46 -42.25
N HIS A 957 12.04 -10.90 -43.50
CA HIS A 957 11.49 -12.20 -43.86
C HIS A 957 12.41 -12.96 -44.82
N ASN A 958 12.59 -14.26 -44.60
CA ASN A 958 13.39 -15.11 -45.48
C ASN A 958 12.54 -16.18 -46.20
N PRO A 959 12.16 -15.96 -47.48
CA PRO A 959 11.51 -16.99 -48.31
C PRO A 959 12.51 -17.97 -48.97
N ASP A 960 13.82 -17.80 -48.75
CA ASP A 960 14.85 -18.64 -49.35
C ASP A 960 15.14 -19.88 -48.49
N ALA A 961 15.51 -20.99 -49.14
CA ALA A 961 15.97 -22.20 -48.46
C ALA A 961 17.28 -21.94 -47.70
N THR A 962 18.12 -21.04 -48.22
CA THR A 962 19.36 -20.63 -47.57
C THR A 962 19.04 -19.72 -46.37
N PRO A 963 19.64 -19.94 -45.18
CA PRO A 963 19.42 -19.04 -44.05
C PRO A 963 20.02 -17.65 -44.26
N HIS A 964 19.27 -16.61 -43.88
CA HIS A 964 19.70 -15.22 -44.02
C HIS A 964 19.39 -14.41 -42.75
N ASN A 965 20.20 -13.38 -42.48
CA ASN A 965 19.96 -12.37 -41.44
C ASN A 965 20.09 -10.94 -42.00
N PHE A 966 19.64 -9.99 -41.20
CA PHE A 966 19.88 -8.56 -41.39
C PHE A 966 20.76 -8.07 -40.25
N VAL A 967 21.90 -7.45 -40.57
CA VAL A 967 22.83 -6.83 -39.60
C VAL A 967 23.08 -5.38 -40.01
N LEU A 968 22.69 -4.41 -39.17
CA LEU A 968 22.97 -2.98 -39.37
C LEU A 968 24.27 -2.59 -38.65
N ALA A 969 25.15 -1.87 -39.33
CA ALA A 969 26.50 -1.55 -38.89
C ALA A 969 26.82 -0.05 -38.90
N LYS A 970 27.85 0.36 -38.15
CA LYS A 970 28.42 1.72 -38.17
C LYS A 970 29.01 2.05 -39.57
N PRO A 971 29.08 3.33 -39.98
CA PRO A 971 29.62 3.72 -41.28
C PRO A 971 31.08 3.24 -41.43
N GLY A 972 31.45 2.77 -42.63
CA GLY A 972 32.80 2.26 -42.92
C GLY A 972 33.14 0.86 -42.39
N THR A 973 32.26 0.19 -41.63
CA THR A 973 32.59 -1.09 -40.95
C THR A 973 32.07 -2.36 -41.64
N LEU A 974 31.47 -2.26 -42.83
CA LEU A 974 30.85 -3.40 -43.55
C LEU A 974 31.83 -4.54 -43.82
N GLU A 975 33.02 -4.23 -44.36
CA GLU A 975 33.99 -5.27 -44.72
C GLU A 975 34.59 -5.95 -43.49
N GLU A 976 34.82 -5.20 -42.41
CA GLU A 976 35.32 -5.75 -41.15
C GLU A 976 34.33 -6.77 -40.56
N ILE A 977 33.05 -6.41 -40.47
CA ILE A 977 32.00 -7.28 -39.94
C ILE A 977 31.78 -8.49 -40.86
N GLY A 978 31.80 -8.29 -42.18
CA GLY A 978 31.70 -9.37 -43.16
C GLY A 978 32.86 -10.37 -43.09
N ARG A 979 34.10 -9.89 -43.03
CA ARG A 979 35.30 -10.74 -42.85
C ARG A 979 35.26 -11.47 -41.51
N ALA A 980 34.87 -10.81 -40.42
CA ALA A 980 34.72 -11.45 -39.12
C ALA A 980 33.66 -12.57 -39.14
N ALA A 981 32.54 -12.37 -39.84
CA ALA A 981 31.51 -13.40 -40.00
C ALA A 981 31.97 -14.60 -40.84
N ASN A 982 32.78 -14.37 -41.89
CA ASN A 982 33.42 -15.46 -42.63
C ASN A 982 34.37 -16.27 -41.72
N LEU A 983 35.13 -15.61 -40.84
CA LEU A 983 36.02 -16.30 -39.89
C LEU A 983 35.25 -17.14 -38.85
N MET A 984 34.02 -16.76 -38.49
CA MET A 984 33.15 -17.57 -37.63
C MET A 984 32.75 -18.92 -38.27
N ALA A 985 32.84 -19.07 -39.59
CA ALA A 985 32.64 -20.37 -40.24
C ALA A 985 33.80 -21.34 -40.02
N ALA A 986 35.00 -20.82 -39.74
CA ALA A 986 36.20 -21.62 -39.46
C ALA A 986 36.36 -22.00 -37.98
N ASP A 987 35.64 -21.35 -37.05
CA ASP A 987 35.58 -21.73 -35.64
C ASP A 987 34.46 -22.78 -35.40
N PRO A 988 34.77 -24.02 -35.00
CA PRO A 988 33.78 -25.06 -34.73
C PRO A 988 32.74 -24.68 -33.66
N LYS A 989 33.07 -23.80 -32.70
CA LYS A 989 32.13 -23.34 -31.67
C LYS A 989 31.16 -22.30 -32.24
N ALA A 990 31.66 -21.32 -32.99
CA ALA A 990 30.83 -20.29 -33.62
C ALA A 990 29.94 -20.89 -34.72
N ALA A 991 30.48 -21.75 -35.59
CA ALA A 991 29.74 -22.44 -36.64
C ALA A 991 28.57 -23.29 -36.08
N LYS A 992 28.76 -23.95 -34.93
CA LYS A 992 27.71 -24.73 -34.25
C LYS A 992 26.48 -23.91 -33.83
N THR A 993 26.61 -22.58 -33.68
CA THR A 993 25.46 -21.70 -33.40
C THR A 993 24.60 -21.41 -34.63
N GLY A 994 25.16 -21.54 -35.84
CA GLY A 994 24.54 -21.15 -37.10
C GLY A 994 24.15 -19.67 -37.22
N GLN A 995 24.57 -18.81 -36.28
CA GLN A 995 24.14 -17.40 -36.24
C GLN A 995 25.03 -16.46 -37.07
N PHE A 996 26.33 -16.74 -37.16
CA PHE A 996 27.33 -15.98 -37.93
C PHE A 996 27.28 -14.45 -37.71
N ILE A 997 26.96 -14.01 -36.48
CA ILE A 997 26.94 -12.59 -36.08
C ILE A 997 28.16 -12.33 -35.18
N PRO A 998 29.15 -11.54 -35.64
CA PRO A 998 30.33 -11.24 -34.84
C PRO A 998 30.01 -10.47 -33.57
N ASN A 999 30.70 -10.76 -32.47
CA ASN A 999 30.61 -9.94 -31.26
C ASN A 999 31.40 -8.65 -31.46
N SER A 1000 30.73 -7.58 -31.90
CA SER A 1000 31.36 -6.29 -32.22
C SER A 1000 30.48 -5.11 -31.80
N ASP A 1001 31.09 -4.10 -31.17
CA ASP A 1001 30.45 -2.82 -30.82
C ASP A 1001 30.09 -1.98 -32.07
N LYS A 1002 30.51 -2.41 -33.26
CA LYS A 1002 30.23 -1.78 -34.56
C LYS A 1002 28.89 -2.22 -35.16
N ILE A 1003 28.27 -3.27 -34.62
CA ILE A 1003 26.90 -3.67 -34.95
C ILE A 1003 25.92 -2.83 -34.12
N ILE A 1004 24.93 -2.24 -34.78
CA ILE A 1004 23.90 -1.38 -34.17
C ILE A 1004 22.68 -2.21 -33.77
N THR A 1005 22.23 -3.11 -34.66
CA THR A 1005 21.13 -4.04 -34.42
C THR A 1005 21.16 -5.16 -35.45
N HIS A 1006 20.59 -6.32 -35.15
CA HIS A 1006 20.53 -7.44 -36.06
C HIS A 1006 19.34 -8.36 -35.75
N THR A 1007 18.91 -9.17 -36.73
CA THR A 1007 18.04 -10.34 -36.51
C THR A 1007 18.88 -11.55 -36.06
N LYS A 1008 18.21 -12.63 -35.63
CA LYS A 1008 18.81 -13.98 -35.68
C LYS A 1008 19.00 -14.41 -37.14
N MET A 1009 19.70 -15.52 -37.35
CA MET A 1009 19.73 -16.20 -38.65
C MET A 1009 18.36 -16.85 -38.91
N LEU A 1010 17.63 -16.35 -39.91
CA LEU A 1010 16.29 -16.79 -40.28
C LEU A 1010 16.35 -17.94 -41.27
N LYS A 1011 15.65 -19.04 -40.95
CA LYS A 1011 15.40 -20.16 -41.87
C LYS A 1011 14.31 -19.80 -42.88
N GLN A 1012 14.08 -20.68 -43.84
CA GLN A 1012 12.99 -20.55 -44.81
C GLN A 1012 11.63 -20.33 -44.11
N GLU A 1013 10.85 -19.40 -44.66
CA GLU A 1013 9.58 -18.86 -44.15
C GLU A 1013 9.63 -18.18 -42.78
N GLU A 1014 10.78 -18.06 -42.12
CA GLU A 1014 10.87 -17.31 -40.86
C GLU A 1014 10.78 -15.79 -41.11
N THR A 1015 10.29 -15.08 -40.09
CA THR A 1015 10.20 -13.61 -40.05
C THR A 1015 10.57 -13.10 -38.66
N GLU A 1016 11.34 -12.02 -38.58
CA GLU A 1016 11.65 -11.31 -37.34
C GLU A 1016 11.40 -9.80 -37.47
N ILE A 1017 11.09 -9.14 -36.35
CA ILE A 1017 10.80 -7.70 -36.32
C ILE A 1017 11.78 -6.99 -35.37
N LEU A 1018 12.68 -6.20 -35.94
CA LEU A 1018 13.56 -5.29 -35.22
C LEU A 1018 12.84 -3.99 -34.87
N ARG A 1019 13.17 -3.44 -33.70
CA ARG A 1019 12.68 -2.15 -33.21
C ARG A 1019 13.84 -1.36 -32.63
N PHE A 1020 14.25 -0.30 -33.32
CA PHE A 1020 15.41 0.50 -32.97
C PHE A 1020 15.20 1.95 -33.39
N LYS A 1021 15.93 2.90 -32.77
CA LYS A 1021 15.97 4.27 -33.30
C LYS A 1021 17.03 4.36 -34.37
N ALA A 1022 16.74 5.07 -35.45
CA ALA A 1022 17.77 5.57 -36.36
C ALA A 1022 18.88 6.27 -35.54
N PRO A 1023 20.16 6.10 -35.90
CA PRO A 1023 21.28 6.79 -35.27
C PRO A 1023 21.05 8.29 -35.04
N SER A 1024 21.67 8.83 -33.99
CA SER A 1024 21.58 10.25 -33.65
C SER A 1024 22.48 11.13 -34.53
N GLU A 1025 23.41 10.54 -35.27
CA GLU A 1025 24.32 11.21 -36.21
C GLU A 1025 23.82 10.99 -37.65
N PRO A 1026 23.83 12.03 -38.52
CA PRO A 1026 23.61 11.85 -39.95
C PRO A 1026 24.71 11.01 -40.58
N GLY A 1027 24.36 10.17 -41.56
CA GLY A 1027 25.33 9.30 -42.22
C GLY A 1027 24.72 8.18 -43.05
N VAL A 1028 25.59 7.37 -43.65
CA VAL A 1028 25.22 6.17 -44.40
C VAL A 1028 25.67 4.95 -43.61
N TYR A 1029 24.69 4.23 -43.06
CA TYR A 1029 24.88 3.07 -42.20
C TYR A 1029 24.63 1.80 -43.03
N PRO A 1030 25.65 1.00 -43.35
CA PRO A 1030 25.46 -0.22 -44.12
C PRO A 1030 24.64 -1.26 -43.33
N TYR A 1031 23.79 -2.01 -44.03
CA TYR A 1031 23.31 -3.30 -43.55
C TYR A 1031 23.72 -4.42 -44.51
N LEU A 1032 23.92 -5.62 -43.96
CA LEU A 1032 24.45 -6.78 -44.67
C LEU A 1032 23.85 -8.08 -44.13
N CYS A 1033 23.88 -9.12 -44.95
CA CYS A 1033 23.73 -10.50 -44.48
C CYS A 1033 25.10 -11.05 -44.10
N THR A 1034 25.23 -11.58 -42.88
CA THR A 1034 26.51 -12.13 -42.36
C THR A 1034 26.56 -13.65 -42.41
N PHE A 1035 25.66 -14.33 -43.12
CA PHE A 1035 25.90 -15.71 -43.53
C PHE A 1035 27.21 -15.76 -44.35
N PRO A 1036 28.10 -16.75 -44.15
CA PRO A 1036 29.44 -16.74 -44.73
C PRO A 1036 29.45 -16.52 -46.25
N GLY A 1037 30.20 -15.53 -46.71
CA GLY A 1037 30.31 -15.09 -48.10
C GLY A 1037 29.24 -14.08 -48.56
N HIS A 1038 28.03 -14.09 -47.99
CA HIS A 1038 26.88 -13.33 -48.52
C HIS A 1038 27.07 -11.81 -48.49
N TRP A 1039 27.73 -11.27 -47.45
CA TRP A 1039 27.91 -9.82 -47.26
C TRP A 1039 28.57 -9.07 -48.42
N THR A 1040 29.30 -9.80 -49.28
CA THR A 1040 29.95 -9.24 -50.47
C THR A 1040 28.93 -8.69 -51.47
N ILE A 1041 27.77 -9.35 -51.60
CA ILE A 1041 26.69 -9.06 -52.56
C ILE A 1041 25.43 -8.60 -51.81
N MET A 1042 25.05 -9.32 -50.75
CA MET A 1042 23.81 -9.11 -49.98
C MET A 1042 23.96 -7.98 -48.95
N LYS A 1043 23.80 -6.74 -49.42
CA LYS A 1043 23.95 -5.52 -48.62
C LYS A 1043 23.02 -4.40 -49.10
N GLY A 1044 22.79 -3.42 -48.24
CA GLY A 1044 22.08 -2.18 -48.53
C GLY A 1044 22.47 -1.08 -47.53
N ILE A 1045 21.77 0.06 -47.57
CA ILE A 1045 22.12 1.24 -46.76
C ILE A 1045 20.93 1.89 -46.04
N LEU A 1046 21.15 2.29 -44.79
CA LEU A 1046 20.30 3.21 -44.04
C LEU A 1046 20.92 4.62 -44.10
N SER A 1047 20.27 5.53 -44.83
CA SER A 1047 20.61 6.95 -44.88
C SER A 1047 19.88 7.70 -43.77
N VAL A 1048 20.63 8.25 -42.81
CA VAL A 1048 20.11 9.09 -41.74
C VAL A 1048 20.30 10.55 -42.12
N LYS A 1049 19.19 11.31 -42.14
CA LYS A 1049 19.11 12.74 -42.44
C LYS A 1049 18.73 13.56 -41.20
#